data_AF-A0A2N7QGL2-F1
#
_entry.id   AF-A0A2N7QGL2-F1
#
_cell.length_a   1.000
_cell.length_b   1.000
_cell.length_c   1.000
_cell.angle_alpha   90.00
_cell.angle_beta   90.00
_cell.angle_gamma   90.00
#
_symmetry.space_group_name_H-M   'P 1'
#
loop_
_entity.id
_entity.type
_entity.pdbx_description
1 polymer ?
#
loop_
_entity_poly.entity_id
_entity_poly.type
_entity_poly.pdbx_seq_one_letter_code
_entity_poly.pdbx_strand_id
1 'polypeptide(L)'
;MAERFTSKALLANLTHTFVEEVQYEPQYNIFLEIFSGFPALKNQIKLLLREVFHPYKNSYIVLEEFRSFILKNLSLLLKNNLKVQGYWLTFDILFRFFSEDKSLNIKTAETIFSVLDKTVDIIDKDTFQEISSVVKEILKAITNLPEKYFLNFLENYYSFKKLIFKYNRFNLSSELEKICKTLLIRSYVLTYNLWRKLVEKDIDRLELPEIKEKSILKISYFDSITEKLLDNHLGLNALLNLPDHLDLLRELKNLISFINTLENSIFPEEKKILFLFRLVETPILELIHEELIREVNKNLIYLINLKPSQNLDEFLIQFFKILKEKLHLYPWTALECIKNIGTCILNKKDVYLIEVLINEIIKFGFQPPQIKGIDVNWRIKQNPNHLLNIKVWLDIFKVNPEWCSSLLSALILNLKLYGVSIKDTDLFQKEITNLLNSPIKPIYNLVKQFCKILPIYYNEIGAEGLIRDLSTEIDEIFQRKDSLIHFLRKFVHIENSSLAVDFIKDILNYWLTLDGSFIKKYLPEEIYERVVNHEKEYHLKMQELMKFLSEKFGSNNLELILKEDLNQIKTYIEKIEFDQVYKDKLHLLIYLYKLEHQKYFGVLEDINTFFTQYSADDFSFLPELKDLLLNKKIEIEKKLDKLLTWLNDLKENIILSSKIFTPVEEI
;
A
#
# COMPACT_ATOMS: atom_id res chain seq x y z
N MET A 1 -9.18 27.51 -41.62
CA MET A 1 -9.69 27.31 -40.25
C MET A 1 -10.03 25.84 -40.11
N ALA A 2 -9.16 25.06 -39.47
CA ALA A 2 -9.37 23.63 -39.26
C ALA A 2 -9.90 23.41 -37.84
N GLU A 3 -11.08 22.81 -37.74
CA GLU A 3 -11.75 22.51 -36.47
C GLU A 3 -10.88 21.54 -35.63
N ARG A 4 -10.50 21.99 -34.42
CA ARG A 4 -9.87 21.15 -33.39
C ARG A 4 -10.84 20.03 -33.02
N PHE A 5 -10.46 18.79 -33.28
CA PHE A 5 -11.25 17.63 -32.87
C PHE A 5 -11.13 17.45 -31.35
N THR A 6 -12.13 17.94 -30.63
CA THR A 6 -12.28 17.77 -29.19
C THR A 6 -12.95 16.42 -28.93
N SER A 7 -12.30 15.54 -28.16
CA SER A 7 -12.85 14.22 -27.81
C SER A 7 -14.24 14.41 -27.21
N LYS A 8 -15.30 13.88 -27.83
CA LYS A 8 -16.67 14.00 -27.29
C LYS A 8 -16.82 13.35 -25.91
N ALA A 9 -15.96 12.39 -25.55
CA ALA A 9 -15.95 11.75 -24.25
C ALA A 9 -15.14 12.54 -23.19
N LEU A 10 -14.05 13.22 -23.58
CA LEU A 10 -13.33 14.15 -22.71
C LEU A 10 -14.10 15.46 -22.56
N LEU A 11 -14.72 15.96 -23.64
CA LEU A 11 -15.69 17.04 -23.57
C LEU A 11 -16.90 16.60 -22.78
N ALA A 12 -17.41 15.37 -22.87
CA ALA A 12 -18.49 14.93 -21.98
C ALA A 12 -18.01 14.90 -20.52
N ASN A 13 -16.86 14.30 -20.21
CA ASN A 13 -16.36 14.26 -18.83
C ASN A 13 -15.96 15.64 -18.29
N LEU A 14 -15.29 16.49 -19.08
CA LEU A 14 -15.02 17.88 -18.73
C LEU A 14 -16.33 18.67 -18.69
N THR A 15 -17.23 18.62 -19.65
CA THR A 15 -18.55 19.30 -19.50
C THR A 15 -19.36 18.76 -18.31
N HIS A 16 -19.14 17.52 -17.89
CA HIS A 16 -19.73 16.96 -16.67
C HIS A 16 -18.95 17.37 -15.39
N THR A 17 -17.62 17.55 -15.41
CA THR A 17 -16.78 17.84 -14.22
C THR A 17 -16.14 19.22 -14.14
N PHE A 18 -16.23 19.99 -15.22
CA PHE A 18 -15.75 21.36 -15.38
C PHE A 18 -16.76 22.29 -14.75
N VAL A 19 -16.37 22.86 -13.63
CA VAL A 19 -17.12 23.91 -12.96
C VAL A 19 -16.40 25.21 -13.31
N GLU A 20 -17.03 26.07 -14.13
CA GLU A 20 -16.45 27.34 -14.60
C GLU A 20 -15.97 28.22 -13.44
N GLU A 21 -16.69 28.21 -12.31
CA GLU A 21 -16.23 28.73 -11.04
C GLU A 21 -16.76 27.88 -9.89
N VAL A 22 -15.86 27.36 -9.04
CA VAL A 22 -16.28 26.81 -7.75
C VAL A 22 -16.69 27.97 -6.84
N GLN A 23 -17.98 28.25 -6.82
CA GLN A 23 -18.58 29.24 -5.93
C GLN A 23 -18.94 28.58 -4.60
N TYR A 24 -18.39 29.12 -3.51
CA TYR A 24 -18.76 28.76 -2.14
C TYR A 24 -19.37 29.97 -1.44
N GLU A 25 -20.14 29.71 -0.38
CA GLU A 25 -20.87 30.76 0.33
C GLU A 25 -19.91 31.85 0.86
N PRO A 26 -20.19 33.16 0.64
CA PRO A 26 -19.28 34.25 1.00
C PRO A 26 -18.85 34.28 2.46
N GLN A 27 -19.61 33.66 3.37
CA GLN A 27 -19.30 33.56 4.79
C GLN A 27 -17.92 32.94 5.07
N TYR A 28 -17.43 32.03 4.21
CA TYR A 28 -16.11 31.41 4.39
C TYR A 28 -14.94 32.34 4.03
N ASN A 29 -15.19 33.50 3.42
CA ASN A 29 -14.14 34.50 3.18
C ASN A 29 -13.53 35.05 4.47
N ILE A 30 -14.18 34.84 5.61
CA ILE A 30 -13.62 35.18 6.92
C ILE A 30 -12.27 34.51 7.18
N PHE A 31 -12.02 33.30 6.64
CA PHE A 31 -10.71 32.66 6.76
C PHE A 31 -9.62 33.49 6.04
N LEU A 32 -9.95 34.13 4.92
CA LEU A 32 -9.03 35.00 4.19
C LEU A 32 -8.70 36.28 4.96
N GLU A 33 -9.65 36.76 5.78
CA GLU A 33 -9.46 37.90 6.67
C GLU A 33 -8.60 37.52 7.88
N ILE A 34 -8.89 36.38 8.51
CA ILE A 34 -8.12 35.86 9.66
C ILE A 34 -6.64 35.68 9.31
N PHE A 35 -6.35 35.16 8.11
CA PHE A 35 -4.99 34.93 7.64
C PHE A 35 -4.44 36.06 6.76
N SER A 36 -5.07 37.24 6.73
CA SER A 36 -4.68 38.36 5.86
C SER A 36 -3.23 38.83 6.07
N GLY A 37 -2.72 38.78 7.31
CA GLY A 37 -1.33 39.10 7.66
C GLY A 37 -0.30 38.06 7.21
N PHE A 38 -0.73 36.93 6.64
CA PHE A 38 0.14 35.82 6.22
C PHE A 38 -0.17 35.42 4.77
N PRO A 39 0.48 36.05 3.76
CA PRO A 39 0.14 35.86 2.34
C PRO A 39 0.15 34.40 1.87
N ALA A 40 1.12 33.61 2.35
CA ALA A 40 1.21 32.18 2.03
C ALA A 40 0.02 31.38 2.60
N LEU A 41 -0.33 31.59 3.88
CA LEU A 41 -1.46 30.90 4.52
C LEU A 41 -2.79 31.33 3.93
N LYS A 42 -2.94 32.62 3.59
CA LYS A 42 -4.13 33.15 2.89
C LYS A 42 -4.32 32.48 1.54
N ASN A 43 -3.25 32.33 0.75
CA ASN A 43 -3.33 31.64 -0.53
C ASN A 43 -3.64 30.15 -0.36
N GLN A 44 -3.03 29.50 0.64
CA GLN A 44 -3.26 28.09 0.93
C GLN A 44 -4.73 27.82 1.32
N ILE A 45 -5.30 28.60 2.25
CA ILE A 45 -6.71 28.41 2.65
C ILE A 45 -7.67 28.79 1.52
N LYS A 46 -7.32 29.77 0.66
CA LYS A 46 -8.12 30.11 -0.52
C LYS A 46 -8.24 28.93 -1.49
N LEU A 47 -7.13 28.26 -1.77
CA LEU A 47 -7.13 27.06 -2.63
C LEU A 47 -7.89 25.91 -1.95
N LEU A 48 -7.64 25.69 -0.67
CA LEU A 48 -8.27 24.62 0.08
C LEU A 48 -9.80 24.79 0.20
N LEU A 49 -10.30 26.02 0.37
CA LEU A 49 -11.74 26.27 0.34
C LEU A 49 -12.34 25.92 -1.03
N ARG A 50 -11.66 26.21 -2.14
CA ARG A 50 -12.12 25.80 -3.46
C ARG A 50 -12.20 24.27 -3.58
N GLU A 51 -11.21 23.55 -3.08
CA GLU A 51 -11.23 22.08 -3.06
C GLU A 51 -12.35 21.52 -2.15
N VAL A 52 -12.57 22.12 -0.98
CA VAL A 52 -13.63 21.74 -0.03
C VAL A 52 -15.03 21.82 -0.66
N PHE A 53 -15.28 22.81 -1.50
CA PHE A 53 -16.57 23.02 -2.16
C PHE A 53 -16.61 22.50 -3.61
N HIS A 54 -15.55 21.83 -4.07
CA HIS A 54 -15.53 21.26 -5.41
C HIS A 54 -16.51 20.06 -5.49
N PRO A 55 -17.43 20.00 -6.48
CA PRO A 55 -18.44 18.92 -6.58
C PRO A 55 -17.84 17.52 -6.73
N TYR A 56 -16.66 17.43 -7.36
CA TYR A 56 -15.95 16.17 -7.63
C TYR A 56 -14.73 15.96 -6.72
N LYS A 57 -14.72 16.56 -5.53
CA LYS A 57 -13.57 16.47 -4.62
C LYS A 57 -13.30 15.03 -4.20
N ASN A 58 -12.02 14.69 -4.05
CA ASN A 58 -11.63 13.52 -3.28
C ASN A 58 -11.75 13.87 -1.79
N SER A 59 -12.90 13.56 -1.19
CA SER A 59 -13.24 13.96 0.19
C SER A 59 -12.19 13.54 1.23
N TYR A 60 -11.50 12.42 1.04
CA TYR A 60 -10.43 11.99 1.94
C TYR A 60 -9.22 12.91 1.91
N ILE A 61 -8.69 13.18 0.72
CA ILE A 61 -7.51 14.03 0.54
C ILE A 61 -7.83 15.43 1.07
N VAL A 62 -8.99 15.97 0.70
CA VAL A 62 -9.38 17.31 1.10
C VAL A 62 -9.62 17.42 2.61
N LEU A 63 -10.20 16.40 3.26
CA LEU A 63 -10.34 16.37 4.71
C LEU A 63 -8.98 16.36 5.42
N GLU A 64 -8.02 15.56 4.93
CA GLU A 64 -6.66 15.50 5.50
C GLU A 64 -5.90 16.82 5.35
N GLU A 65 -5.98 17.44 4.17
CA GLU A 65 -5.38 18.76 3.93
C GLU A 65 -6.02 19.83 4.82
N PHE A 66 -7.36 19.83 4.94
CA PHE A 66 -8.11 20.73 5.82
C PHE A 66 -7.74 20.52 7.28
N ARG A 67 -7.72 19.27 7.76
CA ARG A 67 -7.27 18.91 9.11
C ARG A 67 -5.86 19.43 9.36
N SER A 68 -4.91 19.14 8.47
CA SER A 68 -3.50 19.54 8.59
C SER A 68 -3.36 21.05 8.67
N PHE A 69 -4.06 21.78 7.80
CA PHE A 69 -4.06 23.24 7.78
C PHE A 69 -4.62 23.82 9.09
N ILE A 70 -5.82 23.39 9.49
CA ILE A 70 -6.49 23.90 10.69
C ILE A 70 -5.66 23.59 11.93
N LEU A 71 -5.22 22.34 12.13
CA LEU A 71 -4.44 21.98 13.31
C LEU A 71 -3.14 22.79 13.39
N LYS A 72 -2.41 22.98 12.28
CA LYS A 72 -1.16 23.79 12.28
C LYS A 72 -1.42 25.25 12.63
N ASN A 73 -2.52 25.82 12.16
CA ASN A 73 -2.80 27.25 12.24
C ASN A 73 -3.87 27.63 13.29
N LEU A 74 -4.32 26.69 14.10
CA LEU A 74 -5.41 26.90 15.07
C LEU A 74 -5.11 28.01 16.08
N SER A 75 -3.86 28.12 16.53
CA SER A 75 -3.44 29.18 17.47
C SER A 75 -3.55 30.58 16.86
N LEU A 76 -3.29 30.73 15.56
CA LEU A 76 -3.45 32.00 14.85
C LEU A 76 -4.92 32.37 14.71
N LEU A 77 -5.77 31.37 14.39
CA LEU A 77 -7.22 31.55 14.30
C LEU A 77 -7.81 32.02 15.64
N LEU A 78 -7.43 31.38 16.75
CA LEU A 78 -7.99 31.67 18.07
C LEU A 78 -7.48 32.99 18.69
N LYS A 79 -6.35 33.53 18.23
CA LYS A 79 -5.85 34.85 18.62
C LYS A 79 -6.51 36.01 17.88
N ASN A 80 -7.22 35.74 16.79
CA ASN A 80 -7.83 36.78 15.96
C ASN A 80 -9.16 37.28 16.58
N ASN A 81 -9.54 38.53 16.31
CA ASN A 81 -10.82 39.08 16.76
C ASN A 81 -12.04 38.34 16.17
N LEU A 82 -11.87 37.72 15.00
CA LEU A 82 -12.89 36.92 14.33
C LEU A 82 -12.92 35.44 14.78
N LYS A 83 -12.22 35.09 15.87
CA LYS A 83 -12.07 33.71 16.37
C LYS A 83 -13.39 32.97 16.52
N VAL A 84 -14.44 33.62 17.03
CA VAL A 84 -15.75 33.01 17.29
C VAL A 84 -16.37 32.49 15.99
N GLN A 85 -16.40 33.34 14.96
CA GLN A 85 -16.95 33.00 13.64
C GLN A 85 -16.06 32.02 12.89
N GLY A 86 -14.74 32.23 12.87
CA GLY A 86 -13.79 31.33 12.21
C GLY A 86 -13.78 29.93 12.83
N TYR A 87 -13.93 29.83 14.16
CA TYR A 87 -14.03 28.56 14.86
C TYR A 87 -15.33 27.84 14.51
N TRP A 88 -16.47 28.52 14.53
CA TRP A 88 -17.75 27.95 14.10
C TRP A 88 -17.69 27.40 12.66
N LEU A 89 -17.21 28.20 11.70
CA LEU A 89 -17.15 27.79 10.30
C LEU A 89 -16.16 26.64 10.06
N THR A 90 -15.16 26.47 10.93
CA THR A 90 -14.28 25.30 10.89
C THR A 90 -15.10 24.02 11.10
N PHE A 91 -15.97 24.00 12.13
CA PHE A 91 -16.82 22.83 12.38
C PHE A 91 -17.95 22.69 11.37
N ASP A 92 -18.50 23.80 10.86
CA ASP A 92 -19.47 23.75 9.77
C ASP A 92 -18.90 23.01 8.54
N ILE A 93 -17.66 23.33 8.15
CA ILE A 93 -16.95 22.60 7.09
C ILE A 93 -16.76 21.12 7.47
N LEU A 94 -16.31 20.82 8.70
CA LEU A 94 -16.09 19.44 9.13
C LEU A 94 -17.38 18.61 9.09
N PHE A 95 -18.51 19.16 9.54
CA PHE A 95 -19.80 18.44 9.50
C PHE A 95 -20.26 18.13 8.07
N ARG A 96 -19.87 18.93 7.06
CA ARG A 96 -20.16 18.67 5.64
C ARG A 96 -19.40 17.47 5.05
N PHE A 97 -18.40 16.93 5.75
CA PHE A 97 -17.70 15.71 5.31
C PHE A 97 -18.43 14.41 5.69
N PHE A 98 -19.44 14.46 6.57
CA PHE A 98 -20.26 13.28 6.84
C PHE A 98 -21.03 12.87 5.58
N SER A 99 -20.87 11.61 5.19
CA SER A 99 -21.41 11.04 3.94
C SER A 99 -21.85 9.59 4.14
N GLU A 100 -22.13 8.86 3.06
CA GLU A 100 -22.42 7.42 3.11
C GLU A 100 -21.16 6.58 3.37
N ASP A 101 -19.96 7.12 3.15
CA ASP A 101 -18.70 6.43 3.40
C ASP A 101 -18.37 6.39 4.91
N LYS A 102 -18.46 5.19 5.50
CA LYS A 102 -18.16 4.97 6.94
C LYS A 102 -16.74 5.40 7.30
N SER A 103 -15.76 4.99 6.50
CA SER A 103 -14.36 5.24 6.80
C SER A 103 -14.01 6.74 6.73
N LEU A 104 -14.67 7.50 5.84
CA LEU A 104 -14.56 8.96 5.82
C LEU A 104 -15.18 9.56 7.09
N ASN A 105 -16.35 9.06 7.51
CA ASN A 105 -17.05 9.54 8.70
C ASN A 105 -16.24 9.34 9.99
N ILE A 106 -15.54 8.21 10.14
CA ILE A 106 -14.62 7.96 11.27
C ILE A 106 -13.52 9.00 11.28
N LYS A 107 -12.90 9.27 10.11
CA LYS A 107 -11.86 10.28 9.95
C LYS A 107 -12.38 11.70 10.25
N THR A 108 -13.61 12.01 9.87
CA THR A 108 -14.27 13.29 10.18
C THR A 108 -14.48 13.44 11.69
N ALA A 109 -15.01 12.42 12.36
CA ALA A 109 -15.18 12.41 13.81
C ALA A 109 -13.83 12.56 14.54
N GLU A 110 -12.79 11.84 14.10
CA GLU A 110 -11.42 11.98 14.60
C GLU A 110 -10.90 13.42 14.44
N THR A 111 -11.16 14.03 13.29
CA THR A 111 -10.74 15.41 12.99
C THR A 111 -11.43 16.41 13.90
N ILE A 112 -12.76 16.29 14.08
CA ILE A 112 -13.55 17.11 15.01
C ILE A 112 -12.97 16.99 16.43
N PHE A 113 -12.72 15.77 16.90
CA PHE A 113 -12.07 15.56 18.20
C PHE A 113 -10.71 16.22 18.29
N SER A 114 -9.84 16.03 17.29
CA SER A 114 -8.48 16.56 17.29
C SER A 114 -8.45 18.09 17.35
N VAL A 115 -9.40 18.76 16.69
CA VAL A 115 -9.53 20.22 16.74
C VAL A 115 -10.04 20.66 18.12
N LEU A 116 -11.09 20.03 18.66
CA LEU A 116 -11.61 20.33 20.00
C LEU A 116 -10.55 20.13 21.08
N ASP A 117 -9.85 18.99 21.05
CA ASP A 117 -8.83 18.63 22.02
C ASP A 117 -7.64 19.60 21.98
N LYS A 118 -7.15 19.91 20.77
CA LYS A 118 -6.08 20.89 20.59
C LYS A 118 -6.50 22.29 21.03
N THR A 119 -7.74 22.70 20.73
CA THR A 119 -8.28 24.00 21.20
C THR A 119 -8.20 24.09 22.70
N VAL A 120 -8.67 23.05 23.42
CA VAL A 120 -8.61 23.03 24.88
C VAL A 120 -7.19 23.20 25.36
N ASP A 121 -6.20 22.52 24.75
CA ASP A 121 -4.82 22.56 25.21
C ASP A 121 -4.14 23.93 25.05
N ILE A 122 -4.54 24.74 24.06
CA ILE A 122 -3.83 25.99 23.71
C ILE A 122 -4.49 27.28 24.18
N ILE A 123 -5.76 27.25 24.61
CA ILE A 123 -6.49 28.46 25.05
C ILE A 123 -6.39 28.70 26.56
N ASP A 124 -6.48 29.97 26.94
CA ASP A 124 -6.65 30.45 28.31
C ASP A 124 -8.14 30.63 28.69
N LYS A 125 -8.39 31.06 29.93
CA LYS A 125 -9.74 31.23 30.47
C LYS A 125 -10.52 32.32 29.73
N ASP A 126 -9.86 33.42 29.38
CA ASP A 126 -10.51 34.57 28.74
C ASP A 126 -10.91 34.21 27.30
N THR A 127 -10.00 33.60 26.54
CA THR A 127 -10.33 33.11 25.19
C THR A 127 -11.42 32.05 25.23
N PHE A 128 -11.42 31.17 26.23
CA PHE A 128 -12.49 30.19 26.40
C PHE A 128 -13.86 30.86 26.64
N GLN A 129 -13.93 31.90 27.46
CA GLN A 129 -15.19 32.63 27.69
C GLN A 129 -15.74 33.22 26.39
N GLU A 130 -14.88 33.79 25.54
CA GLU A 130 -15.29 34.36 24.24
C GLU A 130 -15.86 33.31 23.29
N ILE A 131 -15.26 32.11 23.23
CA ILE A 131 -15.71 31.04 22.32
C ILE A 131 -16.71 30.06 22.93
N SER A 132 -17.04 30.20 24.23
CA SER A 132 -17.87 29.25 24.98
C SER A 132 -19.24 29.02 24.35
N SER A 133 -19.85 30.07 23.80
CA SER A 133 -21.12 29.98 23.08
C SER A 133 -21.03 29.12 21.82
N VAL A 134 -19.92 29.19 21.08
CA VAL A 134 -19.68 28.39 19.88
C VAL A 134 -19.35 26.96 20.24
N VAL A 135 -18.51 26.73 21.27
CA VAL A 135 -18.22 25.38 21.79
C VAL A 135 -19.53 24.69 22.19
N LYS A 136 -20.43 25.42 22.86
CA LYS A 136 -21.76 24.94 23.23
C LYS A 136 -22.56 24.45 22.02
N GLU A 137 -22.66 25.25 20.97
CA GLU A 137 -23.42 24.87 19.76
C GLU A 137 -22.73 23.73 19.00
N ILE A 138 -21.40 23.65 18.97
CA ILE A 138 -20.67 22.52 18.38
C ILE A 138 -20.98 21.22 19.13
N LEU A 139 -20.84 21.21 20.46
CA LEU A 139 -21.12 20.01 21.27
C LEU A 139 -22.58 19.59 21.15
N LYS A 140 -23.50 20.56 21.07
CA LYS A 140 -24.92 20.31 20.82
C LYS A 140 -25.17 19.74 19.42
N ALA A 141 -24.49 20.24 18.39
CA ALA A 141 -24.57 19.69 17.04
C ALA A 141 -24.09 18.24 17.00
N ILE A 142 -22.94 17.92 17.64
CA ILE A 142 -22.46 16.54 17.82
C ILE A 142 -23.52 15.70 18.53
N THR A 143 -24.06 16.21 19.64
CA THR A 143 -25.08 15.52 20.45
C THR A 143 -26.37 15.26 19.67
N ASN A 144 -26.66 16.02 18.61
CA ASN A 144 -27.87 15.87 17.79
C ASN A 144 -27.63 15.15 16.47
N LEU A 145 -26.40 14.70 16.19
CA LEU A 145 -26.12 13.91 15.00
C LEU A 145 -27.01 12.66 14.94
N PRO A 146 -27.43 12.21 13.75
CA PRO A 146 -28.01 10.89 13.57
C PRO A 146 -27.11 9.81 14.16
N GLU A 147 -27.70 8.74 14.70
CA GLU A 147 -26.95 7.66 15.37
C GLU A 147 -25.85 7.08 14.47
N LYS A 148 -26.12 6.88 13.18
CA LYS A 148 -25.15 6.42 12.17
C LYS A 148 -23.86 7.26 12.11
N TYR A 149 -23.95 8.57 12.39
CA TYR A 149 -22.79 9.46 12.38
C TYR A 149 -22.15 9.56 13.77
N PHE A 150 -22.99 9.57 14.82
CA PHE A 150 -22.53 9.64 16.20
C PHE A 150 -21.67 8.42 16.58
N LEU A 151 -22.03 7.22 16.12
CA LEU A 151 -21.27 5.99 16.42
C LEU A 151 -19.80 6.07 15.96
N ASN A 152 -19.50 6.82 14.89
CA ASN A 152 -18.12 6.99 14.41
C ASN A 152 -17.23 7.72 15.43
N PHE A 153 -17.80 8.49 16.37
CA PHE A 153 -17.04 9.08 17.47
C PHE A 153 -16.57 8.04 18.50
N LEU A 154 -17.21 6.87 18.57
CA LEU A 154 -16.82 5.78 19.45
C LEU A 154 -15.73 4.90 18.82
N GLU A 155 -15.53 4.95 17.51
CA GLU A 155 -14.54 4.17 16.77
C GLU A 155 -13.18 4.91 16.67
N ASN A 156 -12.84 5.71 17.67
CA ASN A 156 -11.67 6.58 17.70
C ASN A 156 -10.91 6.49 19.03
N TYR A 157 -9.61 6.81 19.02
CA TYR A 157 -8.79 6.87 20.25
C TYR A 157 -9.05 8.12 21.12
N TYR A 158 -9.93 9.02 20.67
CA TYR A 158 -10.43 10.15 21.42
C TYR A 158 -11.67 9.78 22.24
N SER A 159 -11.94 10.52 23.32
CA SER A 159 -13.10 10.26 24.18
C SER A 159 -13.74 11.56 24.66
N PHE A 160 -15.08 11.60 24.64
CA PHE A 160 -15.85 12.69 25.21
C PHE A 160 -15.59 12.88 26.71
N LYS A 161 -15.38 11.80 27.46
CA LYS A 161 -15.02 11.86 28.89
C LYS A 161 -13.72 12.65 29.07
N LYS A 162 -12.67 12.31 28.33
CA LYS A 162 -11.37 13.00 28.41
C LYS A 162 -11.47 14.46 27.98
N LEU A 163 -12.18 14.73 26.87
CA LEU A 163 -12.38 16.07 26.36
C LEU A 163 -13.11 16.96 27.38
N ILE A 164 -14.23 16.48 27.93
CA ILE A 164 -15.04 17.22 28.90
C ILE A 164 -14.30 17.37 30.24
N PHE A 165 -13.53 16.37 30.65
CA PHE A 165 -12.64 16.49 31.81
C PHE A 165 -11.66 17.66 31.63
N LYS A 166 -11.03 17.81 30.44
CA LYS A 166 -10.15 18.95 30.17
C LYS A 166 -10.92 20.28 30.20
N TYR A 167 -12.13 20.34 29.66
CA TYR A 167 -12.98 21.55 29.72
C TYR A 167 -13.35 21.99 31.14
N ASN A 168 -13.42 21.06 32.10
CA ASN A 168 -13.78 21.35 33.48
C ASN A 168 -12.84 22.38 34.15
N ARG A 169 -11.62 22.55 33.63
CA ARG A 169 -10.65 23.55 34.13
C ARG A 169 -11.08 25.01 33.94
N PHE A 170 -12.08 25.26 33.09
CA PHE A 170 -12.52 26.60 32.71
C PHE A 170 -13.79 27.09 33.40
N ASN A 171 -14.36 26.34 34.37
CA ASN A 171 -15.63 26.64 35.04
C ASN A 171 -16.78 26.84 34.03
N LEU A 172 -17.42 25.72 33.66
CA LEU A 172 -18.48 25.72 32.66
C LEU A 172 -19.70 26.53 33.10
N SER A 173 -20.34 27.21 32.15
CA SER A 173 -21.66 27.80 32.38
C SER A 173 -22.71 26.69 32.59
N SER A 174 -23.81 27.01 33.27
CA SER A 174 -24.88 26.04 33.54
C SER A 174 -25.46 25.41 32.27
N GLU A 175 -25.57 26.19 31.19
CA GLU A 175 -26.03 25.72 29.88
C GLU A 175 -25.03 24.77 29.22
N LEU A 176 -23.73 25.12 29.23
CA LEU A 176 -22.69 24.28 28.64
C LEU A 176 -22.52 22.99 29.43
N GLU A 177 -22.55 23.05 30.76
CA GLU A 177 -22.53 21.87 31.62
C GLU A 177 -23.69 20.92 31.28
N LYS A 178 -24.90 21.45 31.08
CA LYS A 178 -26.07 20.64 30.69
C LYS A 178 -25.83 19.92 29.35
N ILE A 179 -25.26 20.60 28.36
CA ILE A 179 -24.94 19.99 27.06
C ILE A 179 -23.85 18.92 27.19
N CYS A 180 -22.79 19.18 27.96
CA CYS A 180 -21.76 18.19 28.27
C CYS A 180 -22.35 16.93 28.93
N LYS A 181 -23.29 17.10 29.88
CA LYS A 181 -24.00 15.98 30.50
C LYS A 181 -24.79 15.18 29.47
N THR A 182 -25.61 15.84 28.64
CA THR A 182 -26.40 15.16 27.60
C THR A 182 -25.51 14.39 26.63
N LEU A 183 -24.40 14.99 26.19
CA LEU A 183 -23.42 14.35 25.31
C LEU A 183 -22.82 13.09 25.94
N LEU A 184 -22.37 13.19 27.20
CA LEU A 184 -21.81 12.05 27.94
C LEU A 184 -22.84 10.94 28.12
N ILE A 185 -24.05 11.28 28.57
CA ILE A 185 -25.12 10.30 28.78
C ILE A 185 -25.44 9.58 27.47
N ARG A 186 -25.61 10.33 26.36
CA ARG A 186 -25.82 9.72 25.03
C ARG A 186 -24.66 8.79 24.66
N SER A 187 -23.41 9.23 24.87
CA SER A 187 -22.23 8.41 24.55
C SER A 187 -22.14 7.13 25.39
N TYR A 188 -22.43 7.21 26.70
CA TYR A 188 -22.38 6.07 27.61
C TYR A 188 -23.51 5.09 27.35
N VAL A 189 -24.75 5.56 27.16
CA VAL A 189 -25.89 4.69 26.85
C VAL A 189 -25.61 3.87 25.59
N LEU A 190 -25.12 4.50 24.52
CA LEU A 190 -24.76 3.78 23.30
C LEU A 190 -23.60 2.80 23.54
N THR A 191 -22.54 3.24 24.22
CA THR A 191 -21.39 2.39 24.55
C THR A 191 -21.83 1.17 25.36
N TYR A 192 -22.53 1.37 26.47
CA TYR A 192 -22.94 0.30 27.38
C TYR A 192 -23.94 -0.65 26.76
N ASN A 193 -24.86 -0.18 25.92
CA ASN A 193 -25.76 -1.06 25.18
C ASN A 193 -25.01 -1.99 24.22
N LEU A 194 -23.98 -1.49 23.53
CA LEU A 194 -23.17 -2.30 22.64
C LEU A 194 -22.26 -3.28 23.42
N TRP A 195 -21.65 -2.82 24.51
CA TRP A 195 -20.82 -3.68 25.37
C TRP A 195 -21.64 -4.74 26.09
N ARG A 196 -22.85 -4.43 26.54
CA ARG A 196 -23.79 -5.40 27.12
C ARG A 196 -24.03 -6.56 26.17
N LYS A 197 -24.28 -6.28 24.89
CA LYS A 197 -24.48 -7.32 23.86
C LYS A 197 -23.23 -8.20 23.68
N LEU A 198 -22.05 -7.59 23.68
CA LEU A 198 -20.78 -8.31 23.61
C LEU A 198 -20.59 -9.23 24.83
N VAL A 199 -20.83 -8.70 26.03
CA VAL A 199 -20.69 -9.43 27.28
C VAL A 199 -21.64 -10.61 27.34
N GLU A 200 -22.92 -10.39 27.01
CA GLU A 200 -23.94 -11.43 26.96
C GLU A 200 -23.61 -12.56 25.98
N LYS A 201 -23.05 -12.20 24.82
CA LYS A 201 -22.71 -13.16 23.78
C LYS A 201 -21.45 -13.97 24.11
N ASP A 202 -20.41 -13.32 24.60
CA ASP A 202 -19.05 -13.88 24.62
C ASP A 202 -18.39 -13.98 26.00
N ILE A 203 -18.65 -13.04 26.92
CA ILE A 203 -17.95 -12.97 28.22
C ILE A 203 -18.71 -13.72 29.32
N ASP A 204 -20.02 -13.50 29.47
CA ASP A 204 -20.81 -14.13 30.54
C ASP A 204 -20.98 -15.65 30.34
N ARG A 205 -20.74 -16.12 29.10
CA ARG A 205 -20.68 -17.56 28.78
C ARG A 205 -19.36 -18.21 29.19
N LEU A 206 -18.37 -17.45 29.66
CA LEU A 206 -17.14 -18.00 30.20
C LEU A 206 -17.43 -18.59 31.60
N GLU A 207 -17.15 -19.88 31.76
CA GLU A 207 -17.35 -20.61 33.03
C GLU A 207 -16.24 -20.31 34.05
N LEU A 208 -15.85 -19.04 34.22
CA LEU A 208 -14.74 -18.61 35.08
C LEU A 208 -15.26 -17.79 36.28
N PRO A 209 -15.16 -18.29 37.53
CA PRO A 209 -15.66 -17.60 38.72
C PRO A 209 -15.00 -16.23 38.99
N GLU A 210 -13.72 -16.06 38.66
CA GLU A 210 -12.97 -14.82 38.93
C GLU A 210 -13.46 -13.64 38.06
N ILE A 211 -14.02 -13.92 36.88
CA ILE A 211 -14.71 -12.92 36.03
C ILE A 211 -15.96 -12.40 36.76
N LYS A 212 -16.62 -13.26 37.56
CA LYS A 212 -17.90 -12.99 38.22
C LYS A 212 -17.80 -12.12 39.47
N GLU A 213 -16.61 -11.87 40.03
CA GLU A 213 -16.49 -11.11 41.29
C GLU A 213 -15.89 -9.71 41.14
N LYS A 214 -14.97 -9.46 40.19
CA LYS A 214 -14.22 -8.17 40.14
C LYS A 214 -14.31 -7.35 38.84
N SER A 215 -14.93 -7.87 37.78
CA SER A 215 -15.00 -7.13 36.50
C SER A 215 -16.25 -6.24 36.41
N ILE A 216 -16.11 -5.08 35.75
CA ILE A 216 -17.24 -4.26 35.28
C ILE A 216 -17.89 -4.82 34.00
N LEU A 217 -17.31 -5.89 33.43
CA LEU A 217 -17.78 -6.55 32.22
C LEU A 217 -18.85 -7.61 32.54
N LYS A 218 -19.97 -7.17 33.12
CA LYS A 218 -21.12 -8.03 33.46
C LYS A 218 -22.42 -7.38 33.00
N ILE A 219 -23.38 -8.18 32.53
CA ILE A 219 -24.69 -7.67 32.12
C ILE A 219 -25.33 -6.82 33.24
N SER A 220 -25.30 -7.31 34.48
CA SER A 220 -25.90 -6.62 35.64
C SER A 220 -25.30 -5.24 35.91
N TYR A 221 -24.00 -5.06 35.66
CA TYR A 221 -23.35 -3.75 35.76
C TYR A 221 -23.93 -2.80 34.70
N PHE A 222 -23.96 -3.23 33.44
CA PHE A 222 -24.46 -2.41 32.32
C PHE A 222 -25.95 -2.08 32.45
N ASP A 223 -26.78 -3.02 32.88
CA ASP A 223 -28.21 -2.79 33.11
C ASP A 223 -28.41 -1.74 34.21
N SER A 224 -27.78 -1.93 35.37
CA SER A 224 -27.92 -1.01 36.50
C SER A 224 -27.41 0.41 36.22
N ILE A 225 -26.33 0.56 35.44
CA ILE A 225 -25.78 1.88 35.14
C ILE A 225 -26.55 2.57 34.01
N THR A 226 -27.08 1.81 33.06
CA THR A 226 -27.89 2.36 31.97
C THR A 226 -29.22 2.91 32.51
N GLU A 227 -29.86 2.21 33.45
CA GLU A 227 -31.05 2.72 34.17
C GLU A 227 -30.73 4.06 34.87
N LYS A 228 -29.65 4.11 35.66
CA LYS A 228 -29.20 5.35 36.34
C LYS A 228 -28.90 6.51 35.40
N LEU A 229 -28.42 6.22 34.19
CA LEU A 229 -28.15 7.24 33.17
C LEU A 229 -29.44 7.78 32.56
N LEU A 230 -30.45 6.93 32.36
CA LEU A 230 -31.75 7.33 31.81
C LEU A 230 -32.55 8.19 32.79
N ASP A 231 -32.38 7.96 34.10
CA ASP A 231 -33.01 8.78 35.15
C ASP A 231 -32.43 10.21 35.25
N ASN A 232 -31.35 10.54 34.52
CA ASN A 232 -30.77 11.88 34.38
C ASN A 232 -30.40 12.62 35.69
N HIS A 233 -30.29 11.90 36.82
CA HIS A 233 -29.96 12.50 38.13
C HIS A 233 -28.45 12.63 38.41
N LEU A 234 -27.58 12.12 37.52
CA LEU A 234 -26.14 12.13 37.74
C LEU A 234 -25.51 13.51 37.44
N GLY A 235 -24.73 14.02 38.42
CA GLY A 235 -23.92 15.22 38.23
C GLY A 235 -22.74 15.00 37.27
N LEU A 236 -22.15 16.09 36.75
CA LEU A 236 -21.07 16.00 35.76
C LEU A 236 -19.85 15.21 36.30
N ASN A 237 -19.45 15.47 37.54
CA ASN A 237 -18.35 14.77 38.19
C ASN A 237 -18.60 13.26 38.32
N ALA A 238 -19.85 12.84 38.55
CA ALA A 238 -20.20 11.42 38.60
C ALA A 238 -20.07 10.77 37.21
N LEU A 239 -20.55 11.46 36.15
CA LEU A 239 -20.43 11.00 34.77
C LEU A 239 -18.97 10.90 34.31
N LEU A 240 -18.10 11.81 34.75
CA LEU A 240 -16.67 11.79 34.44
C LEU A 240 -15.92 10.62 35.12
N ASN A 241 -16.48 10.03 36.18
CA ASN A 241 -15.90 8.87 36.84
C ASN A 241 -16.33 7.53 36.23
N LEU A 242 -17.36 7.52 35.38
CA LEU A 242 -17.82 6.30 34.71
C LEU A 242 -16.80 5.82 33.66
N PRO A 243 -16.68 4.50 33.42
CA PRO A 243 -15.78 3.96 32.42
C PRO A 243 -16.28 4.29 31.00
N ASP A 244 -15.42 4.86 30.17
CA ASP A 244 -15.73 5.06 28.75
C ASP A 244 -15.34 3.84 27.90
N HIS A 245 -15.52 3.94 26.57
CA HIS A 245 -15.18 2.85 25.66
C HIS A 245 -13.70 2.42 25.78
N LEU A 246 -12.77 3.36 25.93
CA LEU A 246 -11.34 3.07 26.02
C LEU A 246 -10.99 2.41 27.36
N ASP A 247 -11.67 2.79 28.44
CA ASP A 247 -11.57 2.14 29.74
C ASP A 247 -12.05 0.68 29.65
N LEU A 248 -13.20 0.43 29.01
CA LEU A 248 -13.74 -0.91 28.81
C LEU A 248 -12.83 -1.79 27.92
N LEU A 249 -12.24 -1.22 26.86
CA LEU A 249 -11.24 -1.92 26.05
C LEU A 249 -10.04 -2.34 26.89
N ARG A 250 -9.57 -1.48 27.81
CA ARG A 250 -8.46 -1.79 28.71
C ARG A 250 -8.81 -2.93 29.66
N GLU A 251 -10.01 -2.91 30.23
CA GLU A 251 -10.50 -4.00 31.09
C GLU A 251 -10.61 -5.32 30.31
N LEU A 252 -11.07 -5.29 29.06
CA LEU A 252 -11.08 -6.46 28.19
C LEU A 252 -9.66 -6.97 27.91
N LYS A 253 -8.69 -6.10 27.65
CA LYS A 253 -7.28 -6.50 27.47
C LYS A 253 -6.72 -7.17 28.72
N ASN A 254 -7.01 -6.64 29.91
CA ASN A 254 -6.62 -7.25 31.17
C ASN A 254 -7.24 -8.64 31.33
N LEU A 255 -8.53 -8.79 30.97
CA LEU A 255 -9.23 -10.07 30.98
C LEU A 255 -8.60 -11.08 30.02
N ILE A 256 -8.28 -10.67 28.79
CA ILE A 256 -7.62 -11.53 27.80
C ILE A 256 -6.25 -11.98 28.32
N SER A 257 -5.44 -11.05 28.85
CA SER A 257 -4.15 -11.38 29.45
C SER A 257 -4.29 -12.38 30.59
N PHE A 258 -5.29 -12.20 31.44
CA PHE A 258 -5.58 -13.12 32.53
C PHE A 258 -5.95 -14.52 32.00
N ILE A 259 -6.88 -14.61 31.06
CA ILE A 259 -7.29 -15.88 30.42
C ILE A 259 -6.08 -16.58 29.79
N ASN A 260 -5.20 -15.84 29.11
CA ASN A 260 -4.02 -16.41 28.47
C ASN A 260 -3.02 -17.00 29.50
N THR A 261 -2.98 -16.48 30.74
CA THR A 261 -2.14 -17.04 31.82
C THR A 261 -2.71 -18.28 32.51
N LEU A 262 -3.99 -18.60 32.30
CA LEU A 262 -4.63 -19.77 32.92
C LEU A 262 -4.01 -21.08 32.40
N GLU A 263 -3.88 -22.06 33.28
CA GLU A 263 -3.44 -23.40 32.89
C GLU A 263 -4.48 -24.10 31.99
N ASN A 264 -4.01 -24.97 31.08
CA ASN A 264 -4.84 -25.74 30.16
C ASN A 264 -5.91 -26.62 30.87
N SER A 265 -5.65 -27.01 32.12
CA SER A 265 -6.59 -27.75 32.98
C SER A 265 -7.82 -26.94 33.38
N ILE A 266 -7.65 -25.62 33.52
CA ILE A 266 -8.69 -24.68 33.96
C ILE A 266 -9.43 -24.13 32.74
N PHE A 267 -8.68 -23.69 31.73
CA PHE A 267 -9.23 -23.12 30.53
C PHE A 267 -8.46 -23.63 29.30
N PRO A 268 -9.01 -24.59 28.55
CA PRO A 268 -8.33 -25.22 27.42
C PRO A 268 -7.82 -24.22 26.39
N GLU A 269 -6.62 -24.47 25.86
CA GLU A 269 -5.99 -23.62 24.83
C GLU A 269 -6.88 -23.45 23.58
N GLU A 270 -7.58 -24.50 23.17
CA GLU A 270 -8.56 -24.44 22.07
C GLU A 270 -9.68 -23.44 22.36
N LYS A 271 -10.17 -23.41 23.61
CA LYS A 271 -11.20 -22.45 24.03
C LYS A 271 -10.66 -21.01 24.06
N LYS A 272 -9.37 -20.80 24.37
CA LYS A 272 -8.73 -19.47 24.31
C LYS A 272 -8.73 -18.94 22.88
N ILE A 273 -8.32 -19.76 21.93
CA ILE A 273 -8.29 -19.38 20.50
C ILE A 273 -9.70 -19.10 19.99
N LEU A 274 -10.67 -19.98 20.27
CA LEU A 274 -12.07 -19.76 19.89
C LEU A 274 -12.63 -18.46 20.48
N PHE A 275 -12.28 -18.14 21.72
CA PHE A 275 -12.67 -16.88 22.34
C PHE A 275 -12.07 -15.68 21.61
N LEU A 276 -10.75 -15.71 21.34
CA LEU A 276 -10.08 -14.63 20.62
C LEU A 276 -10.62 -14.43 19.19
N PHE A 277 -10.93 -15.51 18.46
CA PHE A 277 -11.57 -15.41 17.14
C PHE A 277 -12.89 -14.65 17.19
N ARG A 278 -13.76 -14.96 18.17
CA ARG A 278 -15.04 -14.24 18.34
C ARG A 278 -14.82 -12.75 18.63
N LEU A 279 -13.77 -12.40 19.37
CA LEU A 279 -13.42 -11.00 19.63
C LEU A 279 -12.93 -10.28 18.37
N VAL A 280 -12.10 -10.91 17.53
CA VAL A 280 -11.62 -10.31 16.27
C VAL A 280 -12.78 -10.05 15.29
N GLU A 281 -13.79 -10.91 15.29
CA GLU A 281 -14.99 -10.74 14.46
C GLU A 281 -15.95 -9.65 15.00
N THR A 282 -15.73 -9.15 16.21
CA THR A 282 -16.66 -8.24 16.88
C THR A 282 -16.41 -6.77 16.53
N PRO A 283 -17.35 -6.05 15.87
CA PRO A 283 -17.10 -4.71 15.32
C PRO A 283 -16.71 -3.64 16.34
N ILE A 284 -17.29 -3.62 17.54
CA ILE A 284 -16.95 -2.62 18.57
C ILE A 284 -15.47 -2.70 19.04
N LEU A 285 -14.78 -3.79 18.74
CA LEU A 285 -13.38 -3.98 19.11
C LEU A 285 -12.39 -3.55 18.02
N GLU A 286 -12.85 -2.84 16.98
CA GLU A 286 -12.04 -2.44 15.82
C GLU A 286 -10.71 -1.77 16.21
N LEU A 287 -10.73 -0.89 17.23
CA LEU A 287 -9.54 -0.21 17.77
C LEU A 287 -8.44 -1.15 18.30
N ILE A 288 -8.78 -2.40 18.60
CA ILE A 288 -7.86 -3.42 19.14
C ILE A 288 -7.78 -4.67 18.24
N HIS A 289 -8.41 -4.69 17.07
CA HIS A 289 -8.41 -5.86 16.17
C HIS A 289 -7.00 -6.30 15.79
N GLU A 290 -6.10 -5.36 15.47
CA GLU A 290 -4.71 -5.69 15.15
C GLU A 290 -3.98 -6.36 16.32
N GLU A 291 -4.20 -5.87 17.54
CA GLU A 291 -3.63 -6.47 18.75
C GLU A 291 -4.22 -7.87 19.01
N LEU A 292 -5.54 -8.03 18.84
CA LEU A 292 -6.22 -9.32 18.98
C LEU A 292 -5.70 -10.35 17.97
N ILE A 293 -5.45 -9.95 16.72
CA ILE A 293 -4.84 -10.81 15.69
C ILE A 293 -3.44 -11.28 16.14
N ARG A 294 -2.63 -10.37 16.73
CA ARG A 294 -1.32 -10.74 17.28
C ARG A 294 -1.43 -11.70 18.47
N GLU A 295 -2.43 -11.52 19.33
CA GLU A 295 -2.70 -12.44 20.45
C GLU A 295 -3.16 -13.81 19.96
N VAL A 296 -4.02 -13.89 18.96
CA VAL A 296 -4.39 -15.14 18.29
C VAL A 296 -3.14 -15.84 17.74
N ASN A 297 -2.27 -15.11 17.03
CA ASN A 297 -1.04 -15.67 16.48
C ASN A 297 -0.15 -16.27 17.56
N LYS A 298 0.05 -15.57 18.69
CA LYS A 298 0.84 -16.09 19.83
C LYS A 298 0.23 -17.37 20.41
N ASN A 299 -1.08 -17.39 20.67
CA ASN A 299 -1.77 -18.55 21.24
C ASN A 299 -1.77 -19.73 20.27
N LEU A 300 -1.93 -19.48 18.97
CA LEU A 300 -1.87 -20.52 17.95
C LEU A 300 -0.46 -21.10 17.84
N ILE A 301 0.59 -20.29 17.87
CA ILE A 301 1.99 -20.77 17.91
C ILE A 301 2.24 -21.60 19.18
N TYR A 302 1.71 -21.18 20.32
CA TYR A 302 1.81 -21.94 21.56
C TYR A 302 1.12 -23.31 21.45
N LEU A 303 -0.13 -23.35 20.96
CA LEU A 303 -0.88 -24.58 20.71
C LEU A 303 -0.17 -25.48 19.68
N ILE A 304 0.36 -24.88 18.61
CA ILE A 304 1.18 -25.58 17.63
C ILE A 304 2.43 -26.15 18.28
N ASN A 305 3.03 -25.61 19.33
CA ASN A 305 4.20 -26.25 19.95
C ASN A 305 3.85 -27.37 20.94
N LEU A 306 2.67 -27.33 21.55
CA LEU A 306 2.13 -28.42 22.34
C LEU A 306 1.80 -29.63 21.42
N LYS A 307 2.16 -30.86 21.81
CA LYS A 307 1.87 -32.09 21.05
C LYS A 307 0.50 -32.68 21.44
N PRO A 308 -0.06 -33.56 20.58
CA PRO A 308 -0.90 -33.20 19.45
C PRO A 308 -2.31 -32.75 19.92
N SER A 309 -2.76 -31.58 19.48
CA SER A 309 -4.18 -31.19 19.58
C SER A 309 -4.92 -31.72 18.34
N GLN A 310 -6.09 -32.30 18.59
CA GLN A 310 -7.05 -32.60 17.53
C GLN A 310 -7.59 -31.25 17.03
N ASN A 311 -7.66 -31.03 15.71
CA ASN A 311 -8.25 -29.84 15.04
C ASN A 311 -7.33 -28.62 14.83
N LEU A 312 -5.99 -28.76 14.86
CA LEU A 312 -5.08 -27.64 14.53
C LEU A 312 -5.32 -27.06 13.13
N ASP A 313 -5.66 -27.92 12.17
CA ASP A 313 -6.02 -27.57 10.81
C ASP A 313 -7.25 -26.66 10.73
N GLU A 314 -8.31 -26.96 11.49
CA GLU A 314 -9.51 -26.12 11.57
C GLU A 314 -9.18 -24.72 12.09
N PHE A 315 -8.38 -24.64 13.16
CA PHE A 315 -7.93 -23.35 13.72
C PHE A 315 -7.09 -22.56 12.72
N LEU A 316 -6.19 -23.22 11.99
CA LEU A 316 -5.39 -22.59 10.95
C LEU A 316 -6.28 -22.02 9.84
N ILE A 317 -7.18 -22.83 9.29
CA ILE A 317 -8.09 -22.41 8.21
C ILE A 317 -8.92 -21.20 8.65
N GLN A 318 -9.48 -21.24 9.87
CA GLN A 318 -10.25 -20.12 10.41
C GLN A 318 -9.38 -18.87 10.58
N PHE A 319 -8.15 -19.00 11.09
CA PHE A 319 -7.28 -17.84 11.25
C PHE A 319 -6.88 -17.22 9.91
N PHE A 320 -6.54 -18.03 8.91
CA PHE A 320 -6.23 -17.55 7.55
C PHE A 320 -7.42 -16.82 6.92
N LYS A 321 -8.65 -17.28 7.17
CA LYS A 321 -9.87 -16.56 6.76
C LYS A 321 -9.96 -15.17 7.42
N ILE A 322 -9.75 -15.09 8.74
CA ILE A 322 -9.75 -13.82 9.48
C ILE A 322 -8.66 -12.88 8.94
N LEU A 323 -7.44 -13.38 8.73
CA LEU A 323 -6.34 -12.60 8.17
C LEU A 323 -6.68 -12.06 6.78
N LYS A 324 -7.34 -12.86 5.94
CA LYS A 324 -7.73 -12.47 4.59
C LYS A 324 -8.79 -11.37 4.60
N GLU A 325 -9.79 -11.46 5.47
CA GLU A 325 -10.82 -10.43 5.64
C GLU A 325 -10.24 -9.10 6.14
N LYS A 326 -9.18 -9.14 6.95
CA LYS A 326 -8.54 -7.96 7.54
C LYS A 326 -7.30 -7.47 6.78
N LEU A 327 -6.97 -8.09 5.64
CA LEU A 327 -5.76 -7.81 4.85
C LEU A 327 -5.64 -6.35 4.39
N HIS A 328 -6.77 -5.73 4.01
CA HIS A 328 -6.78 -4.33 3.58
C HIS A 328 -6.48 -3.35 4.74
N LEU A 329 -6.77 -3.75 5.97
CA LEU A 329 -6.57 -2.91 7.17
C LEU A 329 -5.18 -3.13 7.78
N TYR A 330 -4.74 -4.39 7.91
CA TYR A 330 -3.51 -4.75 8.62
C TYR A 330 -2.60 -5.69 7.80
N PRO A 331 -2.14 -5.26 6.60
CA PRO A 331 -1.41 -6.15 5.69
C PRO A 331 -0.08 -6.64 6.25
N TRP A 332 0.66 -5.76 6.94
CA TRP A 332 1.93 -6.11 7.56
C TRP A 332 1.74 -7.16 8.66
N THR A 333 0.80 -6.94 9.57
CA THR A 333 0.51 -7.88 10.67
C THR A 333 0.02 -9.23 10.14
N ALA A 334 -0.80 -9.25 9.09
CA ALA A 334 -1.26 -10.49 8.49
C ALA A 334 -0.10 -11.32 7.90
N LEU A 335 0.79 -10.69 7.13
CA LEU A 335 1.95 -11.37 6.54
C LEU A 335 2.94 -11.86 7.62
N GLU A 336 3.14 -11.07 8.69
CA GLU A 336 3.98 -11.47 9.81
C GLU A 336 3.39 -12.66 10.59
N CYS A 337 2.06 -12.72 10.77
CA CYS A 337 1.40 -13.89 11.35
C CYS A 337 1.61 -15.14 10.49
N ILE A 338 1.44 -15.01 9.17
CA ILE A 338 1.68 -16.11 8.21
C ILE A 338 3.12 -16.62 8.30
N LYS A 339 4.11 -15.72 8.36
CA LYS A 339 5.52 -16.08 8.53
C LYS A 339 5.76 -16.87 9.82
N ASN A 340 5.26 -16.38 10.94
CA ASN A 340 5.49 -16.97 12.26
C ASN A 340 4.82 -18.35 12.40
N ILE A 341 3.58 -18.49 11.92
CA ILE A 341 2.90 -19.79 11.87
C ILE A 341 3.62 -20.74 10.91
N GLY A 342 4.00 -20.26 9.73
CA GLY A 342 4.63 -21.09 8.71
C GLY A 342 5.96 -21.68 9.17
N THR A 343 6.82 -20.84 9.74
CA THR A 343 8.09 -21.27 10.34
C THR A 343 7.87 -22.24 11.51
N CYS A 344 6.89 -21.99 12.37
CA CYS A 344 6.57 -22.87 13.50
C CYS A 344 6.12 -24.27 13.06
N ILE A 345 5.21 -24.37 12.08
CA ILE A 345 4.70 -25.65 11.57
C ILE A 345 5.79 -26.43 10.82
N LEU A 346 6.59 -25.75 10.00
CA LEU A 346 7.68 -26.41 9.25
C LEU A 346 8.73 -27.02 10.18
N ASN A 347 9.05 -26.34 11.29
CA ASN A 347 9.97 -26.85 12.31
C ASN A 347 9.42 -28.10 13.02
N LYS A 348 8.10 -28.26 13.10
CA LYS A 348 7.44 -29.45 13.65
C LYS A 348 7.55 -30.69 12.77
N LYS A 349 7.80 -30.53 11.47
CA LYS A 349 7.94 -31.62 10.49
C LYS A 349 6.69 -32.51 10.37
N ASP A 350 5.52 -31.96 10.62
CA ASP A 350 4.22 -32.64 10.42
C ASP A 350 3.75 -32.45 8.97
N VAL A 351 3.88 -33.49 8.16
CA VAL A 351 3.62 -33.42 6.71
C VAL A 351 2.20 -32.99 6.39
N TYR A 352 1.20 -33.49 7.13
CA TYR A 352 -0.20 -33.15 6.90
C TYR A 352 -0.46 -31.66 7.19
N LEU A 353 0.01 -31.18 8.35
CA LEU A 353 -0.18 -29.79 8.75
C LEU A 353 0.57 -28.83 7.82
N ILE A 354 1.72 -29.24 7.29
CA ILE A 354 2.49 -28.48 6.28
C ILE A 354 1.68 -28.38 4.98
N GLU A 355 1.07 -29.47 4.51
CA GLU A 355 0.25 -29.43 3.30
C GLU A 355 -0.96 -28.49 3.46
N VAL A 356 -1.65 -28.55 4.60
CA VAL A 356 -2.73 -27.61 4.95
C VAL A 356 -2.22 -26.17 4.94
N LEU A 357 -1.10 -25.90 5.61
CA LEU A 357 -0.47 -24.58 5.65
C LEU A 357 -0.17 -24.04 4.25
N ILE A 358 0.52 -24.82 3.41
CA ILE A 358 0.90 -24.37 2.06
C ILE A 358 -0.34 -24.06 1.23
N ASN A 359 -1.38 -24.90 1.32
CA ASN A 359 -2.65 -24.65 0.65
C ASN A 359 -3.32 -23.36 1.13
N GLU A 360 -3.34 -23.10 2.44
CA GLU A 360 -3.92 -21.87 3.00
C GLU A 360 -3.10 -20.61 2.65
N ILE A 361 -1.77 -20.68 2.60
CA ILE A 361 -0.93 -19.56 2.12
C ILE A 361 -1.23 -19.24 0.65
N ILE A 362 -1.36 -20.26 -0.20
CA ILE A 362 -1.69 -20.07 -1.62
C ILE A 362 -3.11 -19.49 -1.78
N LYS A 363 -4.10 -19.99 -1.02
CA LYS A 363 -5.48 -19.47 -1.02
C LYS A 363 -5.60 -18.06 -0.45
N PHE A 364 -4.78 -17.71 0.54
CA PHE A 364 -4.72 -16.37 1.11
C PHE A 364 -4.44 -15.33 0.01
N GLY A 365 -3.50 -15.67 -0.87
CA GLY A 365 -3.25 -14.96 -2.11
C GLY A 365 -1.98 -14.11 -2.08
N PHE A 366 -1.50 -13.83 -3.27
CA PHE A 366 -0.33 -12.98 -3.48
C PHE A 366 -0.72 -11.50 -3.49
N GLN A 367 0.18 -10.63 -3.04
CA GLN A 367 0.06 -9.18 -3.12
C GLN A 367 0.79 -8.70 -4.38
N PRO A 368 0.09 -8.52 -5.53
CA PRO A 368 0.73 -8.03 -6.75
C PRO A 368 1.24 -6.61 -6.57
N PRO A 369 2.20 -6.16 -7.41
CA PRO A 369 2.74 -4.81 -7.33
C PRO A 369 1.68 -3.75 -7.60
N GLN A 370 0.61 -4.06 -8.35
CA GLN A 370 -0.54 -3.17 -8.62
C GLN A 370 -0.12 -1.73 -8.96
N ILE A 371 0.76 -1.62 -9.95
CA ILE A 371 1.32 -0.33 -10.35
C ILE A 371 0.21 0.49 -11.05
N LYS A 372 -0.16 1.62 -10.44
CA LYS A 372 -1.22 2.54 -10.90
C LYS A 372 -0.66 3.77 -11.62
N GLY A 373 0.59 3.72 -12.07
CA GLY A 373 1.32 4.83 -12.66
C GLY A 373 2.23 5.56 -11.67
N ILE A 374 2.72 6.72 -12.07
CA ILE A 374 3.66 7.54 -11.30
C ILE A 374 2.96 8.80 -10.76
N ASP A 375 3.30 9.24 -9.56
CA ASP A 375 2.82 10.51 -9.01
C ASP A 375 3.62 11.73 -9.53
N VAL A 376 3.20 12.93 -9.12
CA VAL A 376 3.85 14.20 -9.50
C VAL A 376 5.31 14.28 -9.02
N ASN A 377 5.66 13.52 -7.99
CA ASN A 377 7.00 13.44 -7.41
C ASN A 377 7.85 12.32 -8.02
N TRP A 378 7.44 11.76 -9.17
CA TRP A 378 8.14 10.67 -9.85
C TRP A 378 8.20 9.36 -9.04
N ARG A 379 7.27 9.13 -8.10
CA ARG A 379 7.16 7.87 -7.36
C ARG A 379 6.08 6.99 -7.94
N ILE A 380 6.39 5.71 -8.18
CA ILE A 380 5.37 4.75 -8.59
C ILE A 380 4.32 4.59 -7.47
N LYS A 381 3.04 4.73 -7.82
CA LYS A 381 1.93 4.30 -6.98
C LYS A 381 1.78 2.80 -7.10
N GLN A 382 2.42 2.06 -6.21
CA GLN A 382 2.38 0.60 -6.14
C GLN A 382 1.89 0.11 -4.78
N ASN A 383 1.57 -1.18 -4.72
CA ASN A 383 1.27 -1.88 -3.48
C ASN A 383 2.54 -1.96 -2.61
N PRO A 384 2.59 -1.29 -1.45
CA PRO A 384 3.77 -1.30 -0.59
C PRO A 384 4.06 -2.67 0.01
N ASN A 385 3.07 -3.58 0.02
CA ASN A 385 3.19 -4.90 0.62
C ASN A 385 3.67 -5.98 -0.36
N HIS A 386 3.87 -5.65 -1.64
CA HIS A 386 4.31 -6.61 -2.66
C HIS A 386 5.65 -7.26 -2.29
N LEU A 387 6.66 -6.44 -2.03
CA LEU A 387 7.99 -6.94 -1.65
C LEU A 387 7.95 -7.71 -0.33
N LEU A 388 7.19 -7.21 0.65
CA LEU A 388 7.03 -7.87 1.94
C LEU A 388 6.42 -9.27 1.77
N ASN A 389 5.44 -9.44 0.88
CA ASN A 389 4.84 -10.73 0.59
C ASN A 389 5.87 -11.71 -0.01
N ILE A 390 6.65 -11.27 -1.01
CA ILE A 390 7.74 -12.08 -1.59
C ILE A 390 8.73 -12.52 -0.50
N LYS A 391 9.17 -11.60 0.36
CA LYS A 391 10.08 -11.89 1.47
C LYS A 391 9.50 -12.92 2.44
N VAL A 392 8.24 -12.77 2.84
CA VAL A 392 7.57 -13.71 3.74
C VAL A 392 7.45 -15.11 3.13
N TRP A 393 7.06 -15.23 1.87
CA TRP A 393 6.96 -16.53 1.20
C TRP A 393 8.33 -17.19 1.05
N LEU A 394 9.36 -16.41 0.74
CA LEU A 394 10.74 -16.91 0.70
C LEU A 394 11.24 -17.33 2.09
N ASP A 395 10.93 -16.57 3.14
CA ASP A 395 11.30 -16.91 4.51
C ASP A 395 10.71 -18.25 4.94
N ILE A 396 9.44 -18.51 4.62
CA ILE A 396 8.77 -19.79 4.87
C ILE A 396 9.42 -20.91 4.04
N PHE A 397 9.64 -20.65 2.75
CA PHE A 397 10.27 -21.60 1.84
C PHE A 397 11.67 -22.03 2.30
N LYS A 398 12.51 -21.08 2.73
CA LYS A 398 13.90 -21.30 3.15
C LYS A 398 14.02 -22.27 4.34
N VAL A 399 12.99 -22.40 5.18
CA VAL A 399 13.00 -23.33 6.34
C VAL A 399 13.07 -24.79 5.89
N ASN A 400 12.24 -25.18 4.92
CA ASN A 400 12.31 -26.50 4.30
C ASN A 400 11.88 -26.45 2.82
N PRO A 401 12.85 -26.24 1.90
CA PRO A 401 12.57 -26.10 0.48
C PRO A 401 11.85 -27.30 -0.15
N GLU A 402 12.15 -28.52 0.31
CA GLU A 402 11.57 -29.77 -0.24
C GLU A 402 10.05 -29.82 -0.07
N TRP A 403 9.54 -29.50 1.12
CA TRP A 403 8.11 -29.51 1.42
C TRP A 403 7.37 -28.25 0.94
N CYS A 404 8.11 -27.18 0.62
CA CYS A 404 7.56 -25.90 0.18
C CYS A 404 7.62 -25.70 -1.35
N SER A 405 7.83 -26.76 -2.14
CA SER A 405 7.95 -26.68 -3.60
C SER A 405 6.72 -26.07 -4.29
N SER A 406 5.51 -26.40 -3.83
CA SER A 406 4.26 -25.81 -4.31
C SER A 406 4.16 -24.31 -4.01
N LEU A 407 4.67 -23.85 -2.87
CA LEU A 407 4.69 -22.43 -2.49
C LEU A 407 5.60 -21.63 -3.43
N LEU A 408 6.81 -22.13 -3.70
CA LEU A 408 7.73 -21.47 -4.64
C LEU A 408 7.15 -21.48 -6.07
N SER A 409 6.50 -22.58 -6.47
CA SER A 409 5.84 -22.67 -7.78
C SER A 409 4.71 -21.63 -7.91
N ALA A 410 3.90 -21.47 -6.86
CA ALA A 410 2.87 -20.43 -6.81
C ALA A 410 3.49 -19.03 -6.83
N LEU A 411 4.61 -18.79 -6.14
CA LEU A 411 5.32 -17.52 -6.19
C LEU A 411 5.79 -17.20 -7.62
N ILE A 412 6.45 -18.15 -8.27
CA ILE A 412 6.91 -18.05 -9.66
C ILE A 412 5.75 -17.70 -10.60
N LEU A 413 4.61 -18.40 -10.46
CA LEU A 413 3.43 -18.15 -11.29
C LEU A 413 2.90 -16.73 -11.09
N ASN A 414 2.76 -16.29 -9.84
CA ASN A 414 2.29 -14.95 -9.52
C ASN A 414 3.24 -13.87 -10.05
N LEU A 415 4.55 -14.05 -9.92
CA LEU A 415 5.53 -13.10 -10.46
C LEU A 415 5.52 -13.06 -12.00
N LYS A 416 5.31 -14.19 -12.67
CA LYS A 416 5.15 -14.22 -14.14
C LYS A 416 3.84 -13.56 -14.61
N LEU A 417 2.76 -13.68 -13.84
CA LEU A 417 1.46 -13.11 -14.20
C LEU A 417 1.38 -11.61 -13.91
N TYR A 418 1.93 -11.17 -12.78
CA TYR A 418 1.76 -9.79 -12.29
C TYR A 418 3.02 -8.93 -12.39
N GLY A 419 4.16 -9.51 -12.77
CA GLY A 419 5.46 -8.85 -12.76
C GLY A 419 6.06 -8.76 -11.35
N VAL A 420 7.26 -8.17 -11.29
CA VAL A 420 7.98 -7.89 -10.05
C VAL A 420 8.36 -6.42 -9.98
N SER A 421 8.31 -5.85 -8.78
CA SER A 421 8.78 -4.49 -8.50
C SER A 421 9.67 -4.49 -7.27
N ILE A 422 10.95 -4.23 -7.48
CA ILE A 422 12.00 -4.19 -6.45
C ILE A 422 12.80 -2.93 -6.69
N LYS A 423 13.03 -2.13 -5.64
CA LYS A 423 13.86 -0.93 -5.72
C LYS A 423 15.30 -1.26 -5.36
N ASP A 424 16.23 -0.47 -5.86
CA ASP A 424 17.66 -0.64 -5.54
C ASP A 424 17.92 -0.49 -4.04
N THR A 425 17.17 0.40 -3.39
CA THR A 425 17.23 0.63 -1.94
C THR A 425 16.72 -0.54 -1.10
N ASP A 426 16.03 -1.52 -1.70
CA ASP A 426 15.43 -2.63 -0.96
C ASP A 426 16.45 -3.73 -0.60
N LEU A 427 17.65 -3.68 -1.19
CA LEU A 427 18.77 -4.61 -0.94
C LEU A 427 18.38 -6.10 -1.07
N PHE A 428 17.54 -6.41 -2.08
CA PHE A 428 16.95 -7.74 -2.23
C PHE A 428 17.96 -8.85 -2.56
N GLN A 429 19.16 -8.51 -3.01
CA GLN A 429 20.28 -9.45 -3.22
C GLN A 429 20.57 -10.27 -1.95
N LYS A 430 20.44 -9.67 -0.76
CA LYS A 430 20.62 -10.38 0.51
C LYS A 430 19.64 -11.54 0.67
N GLU A 431 18.40 -11.36 0.22
CA GLU A 431 17.38 -12.40 0.28
C GLU A 431 17.72 -13.57 -0.63
N ILE A 432 18.35 -13.28 -1.77
CA ILE A 432 18.80 -14.30 -2.72
C ILE A 432 20.03 -15.03 -2.22
N THR A 433 21.00 -14.35 -1.62
CA THR A 433 22.12 -15.04 -0.94
C THR A 433 21.60 -15.96 0.15
N ASN A 434 20.64 -15.50 0.97
CA ASN A 434 20.00 -16.33 1.99
C ASN A 434 19.22 -17.51 1.39
N LEU A 435 18.57 -17.32 0.24
CA LEU A 435 17.89 -18.39 -0.49
C LEU A 435 18.87 -19.45 -0.99
N LEU A 436 19.98 -19.03 -1.61
CA LEU A 436 20.99 -19.94 -2.16
C LEU A 436 21.77 -20.68 -1.07
N ASN A 437 21.92 -20.07 0.11
CA ASN A 437 22.49 -20.72 1.29
C ASN A 437 21.54 -21.76 1.94
N SER A 438 20.27 -21.84 1.52
CA SER A 438 19.30 -22.81 2.05
C SER A 438 19.42 -24.18 1.34
N PRO A 439 18.87 -25.29 1.89
CA PRO A 439 19.06 -26.64 1.32
C PRO A 439 18.20 -26.87 0.06
N ILE A 440 18.55 -26.18 -1.04
CA ILE A 440 17.79 -26.13 -2.30
C ILE A 440 18.01 -27.34 -3.21
N LYS A 441 18.94 -28.25 -2.90
CA LYS A 441 19.33 -29.39 -3.76
C LYS A 441 18.13 -30.20 -4.31
N PRO A 442 17.11 -30.58 -3.51
CA PRO A 442 15.97 -31.37 -3.99
C PRO A 442 15.14 -30.65 -5.06
N ILE A 443 15.19 -29.31 -5.09
CA ILE A 443 14.35 -28.47 -5.94
C ILE A 443 15.14 -27.38 -6.67
N TYR A 444 16.42 -27.66 -6.95
CA TYR A 444 17.36 -26.75 -7.62
C TYR A 444 16.75 -26.14 -8.90
N ASN A 445 16.05 -26.95 -9.69
CA ASN A 445 15.46 -26.49 -10.94
C ASN A 445 14.39 -25.40 -10.72
N LEU A 446 13.56 -25.53 -9.67
CA LEU A 446 12.55 -24.51 -9.34
C LEU A 446 13.22 -23.22 -8.85
N VAL A 447 14.21 -23.34 -7.97
CA VAL A 447 14.99 -22.18 -7.48
C VAL A 447 15.68 -21.47 -8.63
N LYS A 448 16.27 -22.21 -9.57
CA LYS A 448 16.86 -21.64 -10.79
C LYS A 448 15.84 -20.87 -11.62
N GLN A 449 14.61 -21.38 -11.77
CA GLN A 449 13.54 -20.67 -12.48
C GLN A 449 13.09 -19.41 -11.75
N PHE A 450 13.02 -19.46 -10.42
CA PHE A 450 12.72 -18.29 -9.60
C PHE A 450 13.77 -17.19 -9.76
N CYS A 451 15.06 -17.54 -9.62
CA CYS A 451 16.16 -16.59 -9.77
C CYS A 451 16.12 -15.89 -11.14
N LYS A 452 15.82 -16.62 -12.23
CA LYS A 452 15.73 -16.03 -13.58
C LYS A 452 14.69 -14.91 -13.74
N ILE A 453 13.69 -14.82 -12.87
CA ILE A 453 12.64 -13.80 -12.94
C ILE A 453 13.09 -12.48 -12.30
N LEU A 454 14.09 -12.53 -11.42
CA LEU A 454 14.48 -11.37 -10.62
C LEU A 454 15.53 -10.52 -11.35
N PRO A 455 15.32 -9.20 -11.42
CA PRO A 455 16.26 -8.27 -12.08
C PRO A 455 17.50 -7.94 -11.23
N ILE A 456 17.66 -8.54 -10.06
CA ILE A 456 18.64 -8.14 -9.03
C ILE A 456 20.12 -8.42 -9.36
N TYR A 457 20.37 -9.12 -10.47
CA TYR A 457 21.72 -9.47 -10.94
C TYR A 457 22.28 -8.42 -11.91
N TYR A 458 21.53 -7.36 -12.21
CA TYR A 458 21.94 -6.30 -13.13
C TYR A 458 22.61 -5.12 -12.42
N ASN A 459 22.92 -5.25 -11.12
CA ASN A 459 23.53 -4.22 -10.29
C ASN A 459 25.05 -4.06 -10.51
N GLU A 460 25.70 -4.94 -11.27
CA GLU A 460 27.12 -4.74 -11.62
C GLU A 460 27.28 -3.72 -12.77
N ILE A 461 28.25 -2.82 -12.57
CA ILE A 461 28.64 -1.71 -13.44
C ILE A 461 28.82 -2.22 -14.88
N GLY A 462 27.81 -1.98 -15.73
CA GLY A 462 27.90 -2.25 -17.16
C GLY A 462 26.54 -2.37 -17.85
N ALA A 463 25.64 -3.22 -17.35
CA ALA A 463 24.33 -3.44 -17.99
C ALA A 463 23.31 -2.35 -17.66
N GLU A 464 23.20 -1.98 -16.38
CA GLU A 464 22.38 -0.85 -15.97
C GLU A 464 22.99 0.47 -16.44
N GLY A 465 24.33 0.58 -16.43
CA GLY A 465 25.05 1.69 -17.04
C GLY A 465 24.63 1.89 -18.49
N LEU A 466 24.68 0.83 -19.31
CA LEU A 466 24.29 0.90 -20.72
C LEU A 466 22.80 1.25 -20.91
N ILE A 467 21.89 0.66 -20.12
CA ILE A 467 20.47 1.00 -20.16
C ILE A 467 20.25 2.48 -19.78
N ARG A 468 20.94 2.98 -18.75
CA ARG A 468 20.88 4.38 -18.31
C ARG A 468 21.48 5.33 -19.33
N ASP A 469 22.58 4.95 -19.97
CA ASP A 469 23.28 5.71 -21.00
C ASP A 469 22.41 5.82 -22.25
N LEU A 470 21.89 4.69 -22.74
CA LEU A 470 20.99 4.67 -23.91
C LEU A 470 19.72 5.47 -23.65
N SER A 471 19.07 5.28 -22.50
CA SER A 471 17.87 6.06 -22.17
C SER A 471 18.16 7.57 -22.01
N THR A 472 19.36 7.94 -21.57
CA THR A 472 19.81 9.33 -21.53
C THR A 472 20.06 9.87 -22.93
N GLU A 473 20.72 9.10 -23.79
CA GLU A 473 20.98 9.45 -25.19
C GLU A 473 19.67 9.70 -25.94
N ILE A 474 18.69 8.79 -25.82
CA ILE A 474 17.37 8.93 -26.48
C ILE A 474 16.65 10.22 -26.04
N ASP A 475 16.69 10.57 -24.74
CA ASP A 475 16.10 11.79 -24.18
C ASP A 475 16.82 13.06 -24.69
N GLU A 476 18.13 12.99 -24.86
CA GLU A 476 18.97 14.12 -25.27
C GLU A 476 18.88 14.44 -26.77
N ILE A 477 18.51 13.49 -27.63
CA ILE A 477 18.26 13.72 -29.08
C ILE A 477 17.32 14.91 -29.30
N PHE A 478 16.28 15.06 -28.47
CA PHE A 478 15.32 16.16 -28.54
C PHE A 478 15.51 17.20 -27.43
N GLN A 479 16.70 17.27 -26.82
CA GLN A 479 17.02 18.17 -25.71
C GLN A 479 15.99 18.09 -24.57
N ARG A 480 15.49 16.89 -24.28
CA ARG A 480 14.48 16.62 -23.24
C ARG A 480 13.12 17.30 -23.45
N LYS A 481 12.81 17.68 -24.70
CA LYS A 481 11.52 18.28 -25.09
C LYS A 481 10.45 17.26 -25.45
N ASP A 482 10.83 16.00 -25.68
CA ASP A 482 9.88 14.91 -25.83
C ASP A 482 9.48 14.42 -24.43
N SER A 483 8.28 14.79 -23.97
CA SER A 483 7.84 14.48 -22.61
C SER A 483 7.63 12.99 -22.39
N LEU A 484 7.28 12.22 -23.45
CA LEU A 484 7.08 10.78 -23.37
C LEU A 484 8.41 10.05 -23.10
N ILE A 485 9.44 10.40 -23.87
CA ILE A 485 10.79 9.82 -23.71
C ILE A 485 11.46 10.32 -22.43
N HIS A 486 11.31 11.60 -22.10
CA HIS A 486 11.84 12.13 -20.85
C HIS A 486 11.25 11.40 -19.64
N PHE A 487 9.95 11.09 -19.71
CA PHE A 487 9.28 10.28 -18.70
C PHE A 487 9.82 8.84 -18.67
N LEU A 488 9.98 8.20 -19.83
CA LEU A 488 10.56 6.85 -19.93
C LEU A 488 11.96 6.79 -19.30
N ARG A 489 12.84 7.76 -19.57
CA ARG A 489 14.17 7.81 -18.96
C ARG A 489 14.08 7.82 -17.45
N LYS A 490 13.29 8.73 -16.87
CA LYS A 490 13.11 8.78 -15.40
C LYS A 490 12.50 7.51 -14.86
N PHE A 491 11.57 6.89 -15.59
CA PHE A 491 10.98 5.62 -15.21
C PHE A 491 12.03 4.50 -15.12
N VAL A 492 12.87 4.36 -16.15
CA VAL A 492 13.95 3.36 -16.20
C VAL A 492 15.05 3.64 -15.16
N HIS A 493 15.36 4.91 -14.88
CA HIS A 493 16.45 5.29 -13.96
C HIS A 493 16.07 5.16 -12.48
N ILE A 494 14.78 5.28 -12.14
CA ILE A 494 14.31 5.26 -10.75
C ILE A 494 13.90 3.83 -10.33
N GLU A 495 13.50 2.98 -11.28
CA GLU A 495 12.75 1.76 -10.96
C GLU A 495 13.23 0.53 -11.74
N ASN A 496 13.49 -0.55 -10.99
CA ASN A 496 13.78 -1.88 -11.50
C ASN A 496 12.49 -2.72 -11.59
N SER A 497 11.58 -2.34 -12.50
CA SER A 497 10.34 -3.06 -12.79
C SER A 497 10.26 -3.60 -14.22
N SER A 498 9.72 -4.81 -14.37
CA SER A 498 9.43 -5.43 -15.67
C SER A 498 8.43 -4.64 -16.53
N LEU A 499 7.71 -3.69 -15.93
CA LEU A 499 6.85 -2.76 -16.67
C LEU A 499 7.61 -1.88 -17.65
N ALA A 500 8.93 -1.69 -17.51
CA ALA A 500 9.71 -0.94 -18.48
C ALA A 500 9.63 -1.58 -19.87
N VAL A 501 9.65 -2.91 -19.93
CA VAL A 501 9.52 -3.66 -21.18
C VAL A 501 8.17 -3.40 -21.83
N ASP A 502 7.08 -3.53 -21.06
CA ASP A 502 5.73 -3.30 -21.57
C ASP A 502 5.52 -1.83 -21.96
N PHE A 503 6.07 -0.89 -21.19
CA PHE A 503 5.95 0.53 -21.49
C PHE A 503 6.69 0.90 -22.78
N ILE A 504 7.91 0.40 -23.00
CA ILE A 504 8.63 0.62 -24.26
C ILE A 504 7.87 -0.03 -25.43
N LYS A 505 7.34 -1.25 -25.24
CA LYS A 505 6.50 -1.91 -26.25
C LYS A 505 5.26 -1.10 -26.58
N ASP A 506 4.61 -0.51 -25.57
CA ASP A 506 3.42 0.31 -25.74
C ASP A 506 3.72 1.69 -26.32
N ILE A 507 4.91 2.26 -26.11
CA ILE A 507 5.40 3.43 -26.85
C ILE A 507 5.55 3.10 -28.34
N LEU A 508 6.13 1.93 -28.68
CA LEU A 508 6.26 1.49 -30.07
C LEU A 508 4.89 1.22 -30.71
N ASN A 509 3.94 0.63 -29.98
CA ASN A 509 2.55 0.47 -30.44
C ASN A 509 1.86 1.82 -30.62
N TYR A 510 2.08 2.77 -29.72
CA TYR A 510 1.59 4.14 -29.86
C TYR A 510 2.19 4.82 -31.09
N TRP A 511 3.47 4.65 -31.39
CA TRP A 511 4.02 5.18 -32.63
C TRP A 511 3.46 4.48 -33.86
N LEU A 512 3.25 3.16 -33.83
CA LEU A 512 2.65 2.46 -34.96
C LEU A 512 1.20 2.92 -35.25
N THR A 513 0.39 3.13 -34.20
CA THR A 513 -1.07 3.32 -34.31
C THR A 513 -1.54 4.77 -34.08
N LEU A 514 -0.79 5.56 -33.33
CA LEU A 514 -1.19 6.83 -32.69
C LEU A 514 -2.38 6.72 -31.73
N ASP A 515 -2.70 5.52 -31.22
CA ASP A 515 -3.70 5.36 -30.18
C ASP A 515 -3.10 5.63 -28.79
N GLY A 516 -3.50 6.74 -28.17
CA GLY A 516 -3.04 7.12 -26.83
C GLY A 516 -3.43 6.12 -25.72
N SER A 517 -4.38 5.21 -25.97
CA SER A 517 -4.78 4.20 -24.99
C SER A 517 -3.61 3.33 -24.49
N PHE A 518 -2.63 3.05 -25.36
CA PHE A 518 -1.43 2.26 -25.03
C PHE A 518 -0.56 2.92 -23.95
N ILE A 519 -0.38 4.24 -24.02
CA ILE A 519 0.50 4.99 -23.10
C ILE A 519 -0.25 5.56 -21.88
N LYS A 520 -1.57 5.72 -21.95
CA LYS A 520 -2.37 6.36 -20.90
C LYS A 520 -2.22 5.70 -19.52
N LYS A 521 -2.10 4.37 -19.47
CA LYS A 521 -1.99 3.62 -18.21
C LYS A 521 -0.67 3.84 -17.45
N TYR A 522 0.35 4.40 -18.10
CA TYR A 522 1.66 4.65 -17.49
C TYR A 522 1.85 6.10 -17.03
N LEU A 523 1.20 7.04 -17.72
CA LEU A 523 1.46 8.47 -17.59
C LEU A 523 0.48 9.15 -16.63
N PRO A 524 0.94 10.14 -15.83
CA PRO A 524 0.05 11.10 -15.20
C PRO A 524 -0.79 11.84 -16.25
N GLU A 525 -2.02 12.20 -15.90
CA GLU A 525 -2.96 12.85 -16.84
C GLU A 525 -2.36 14.10 -17.48
N GLU A 526 -1.60 14.90 -16.72
CA GLU A 526 -0.92 16.11 -17.22
C GLU A 526 0.11 15.83 -18.33
N ILE A 527 0.87 14.73 -18.18
CA ILE A 527 1.90 14.35 -19.16
C ILE A 527 1.24 13.70 -20.37
N TYR A 528 0.25 12.84 -20.15
CA TYR A 528 -0.54 12.23 -21.22
C TYR A 528 -1.16 13.28 -22.14
N GLU A 529 -1.83 14.28 -21.57
CA GLU A 529 -2.45 15.37 -22.31
C GLU A 529 -1.42 16.17 -23.13
N ARG A 530 -0.24 16.44 -22.56
CA ARG A 530 0.84 17.12 -23.29
C ARG A 530 1.33 16.30 -24.47
N VAL A 531 1.58 15.01 -24.28
CA VAL A 531 2.08 14.09 -25.32
C VAL A 531 1.09 13.98 -26.49
N VAL A 532 -0.19 13.78 -26.20
CA VAL A 532 -1.22 13.54 -27.22
C VAL A 532 -1.66 14.82 -27.93
N ASN A 533 -1.73 15.95 -27.21
CA ASN A 533 -2.33 17.19 -27.75
C ASN A 533 -1.31 18.27 -28.12
N HIS A 534 -0.20 18.42 -27.38
CA HIS A 534 0.78 19.49 -27.60
C HIS A 534 2.03 19.03 -28.36
N GLU A 535 2.43 17.76 -28.20
CA GLU A 535 3.67 17.19 -28.78
C GLU A 535 3.41 16.25 -29.96
N LYS A 536 2.19 16.27 -30.51
CA LYS A 536 1.72 15.34 -31.55
C LYS A 536 2.60 15.30 -32.80
N GLU A 537 3.23 16.42 -33.16
CA GLU A 537 4.10 16.53 -34.34
C GLU A 537 5.30 15.57 -34.28
N TYR A 538 5.92 15.40 -33.10
CA TYR A 538 7.04 14.47 -32.92
C TYR A 538 6.61 13.03 -33.13
N HIS A 539 5.42 12.68 -32.64
CA HIS A 539 4.89 11.31 -32.69
C HIS A 539 4.33 10.94 -34.07
N LEU A 540 3.81 11.92 -34.83
CA LEU A 540 3.41 11.71 -36.23
C LEU A 540 4.60 11.29 -37.10
N LYS A 541 5.75 11.96 -36.97
CA LYS A 541 6.99 11.58 -37.66
C LYS A 541 7.47 10.17 -37.27
N MET A 542 7.36 9.81 -35.99
CA MET A 542 7.68 8.44 -35.57
C MET A 542 6.71 7.40 -36.16
N GLN A 543 5.43 7.74 -36.32
CA GLN A 543 4.47 6.85 -36.97
C GLN A 543 4.82 6.59 -38.43
N GLU A 544 5.18 7.63 -39.18
CA GLU A 544 5.60 7.49 -40.58
C GLU A 544 6.81 6.55 -40.68
N LEU A 545 7.83 6.76 -39.85
CA LEU A 545 9.01 5.90 -39.80
C LEU A 545 8.67 4.44 -39.41
N MET A 546 7.80 4.23 -38.43
CA MET A 546 7.35 2.89 -38.01
C MET A 546 6.57 2.17 -39.11
N LYS A 547 5.77 2.89 -39.90
CA LYS A 547 5.04 2.31 -41.05
C LYS A 547 6.01 1.87 -42.14
N PHE A 548 7.00 2.70 -42.50
CA PHE A 548 8.04 2.31 -43.47
C PHE A 548 8.83 1.08 -43.01
N LEU A 549 9.15 0.98 -41.72
CA LEU A 549 9.80 -0.21 -41.16
C LEU A 549 8.88 -1.43 -41.27
N SER A 550 7.60 -1.31 -40.91
CA SER A 550 6.61 -2.40 -40.94
C SER A 550 6.36 -2.94 -42.35
N GLU A 551 6.31 -2.07 -43.35
CA GLU A 551 6.18 -2.45 -44.76
C GLU A 551 7.31 -3.37 -45.23
N LYS A 552 8.54 -3.16 -44.73
CA LYS A 552 9.69 -4.02 -45.06
C LYS A 552 9.59 -5.42 -44.46
N PHE A 553 8.94 -5.56 -43.30
CA PHE A 553 8.70 -6.84 -42.65
C PHE A 553 7.40 -7.52 -43.13
N GLY A 554 6.67 -6.90 -44.06
CA GLY A 554 5.45 -7.48 -44.66
C GLY A 554 4.28 -7.63 -43.69
N SER A 555 4.35 -7.02 -42.51
CA SER A 555 3.27 -7.05 -41.52
C SER A 555 3.36 -5.87 -40.55
N ASN A 556 2.22 -5.39 -40.07
CA ASN A 556 2.14 -4.41 -38.97
C ASN A 556 2.28 -5.07 -37.60
N ASN A 557 2.91 -6.26 -37.52
CA ASN A 557 3.07 -6.97 -36.27
C ASN A 557 4.38 -6.56 -35.60
N LEU A 558 4.27 -5.71 -34.57
CA LEU A 558 5.41 -5.26 -33.77
C LEU A 558 6.23 -6.44 -33.21
N GLU A 559 5.59 -7.56 -32.86
CA GLU A 559 6.29 -8.72 -32.31
C GLU A 559 7.22 -9.41 -33.31
N LEU A 560 6.93 -9.31 -34.62
CA LEU A 560 7.85 -9.81 -35.64
C LEU A 560 9.08 -8.91 -35.74
N ILE A 561 8.89 -7.60 -35.72
CA ILE A 561 10.00 -6.62 -35.75
C ILE A 561 10.91 -6.81 -34.53
N LEU A 562 10.33 -6.97 -33.33
CA LEU A 562 11.10 -7.08 -32.09
C LEU A 562 11.89 -8.41 -31.97
N LYS A 563 11.48 -9.47 -32.68
CA LYS A 563 12.19 -10.76 -32.72
C LYS A 563 13.43 -10.77 -33.63
N GLU A 564 13.53 -9.81 -34.55
CA GLU A 564 14.62 -9.74 -35.53
C GLU A 564 15.92 -9.23 -34.93
N ASP A 565 17.07 -9.56 -35.52
CA ASP A 565 18.38 -9.13 -35.00
C ASP A 565 18.54 -7.60 -35.04
N LEU A 566 19.17 -7.03 -33.99
CA LEU A 566 19.29 -5.58 -33.84
C LEU A 566 20.10 -4.96 -35.00
N ASN A 567 21.14 -5.64 -35.49
CA ASN A 567 21.94 -5.15 -36.61
C ASN A 567 21.15 -5.14 -37.92
N GLN A 568 20.25 -6.11 -38.11
CA GLN A 568 19.37 -6.14 -39.27
C GLN A 568 18.36 -4.99 -39.21
N ILE A 569 17.73 -4.78 -38.05
CA ILE A 569 16.82 -3.64 -37.82
C ILE A 569 17.53 -2.32 -38.11
N LYS A 570 18.75 -2.13 -37.59
CA LYS A 570 19.59 -0.95 -37.88
C LYS A 570 19.81 -0.77 -39.38
N THR A 571 20.21 -1.83 -40.08
CA THR A 571 20.42 -1.80 -41.53
C THR A 571 19.14 -1.44 -42.30
N TYR A 572 17.98 -1.90 -41.85
CA TYR A 572 16.70 -1.54 -42.45
C TYR A 572 16.35 -0.07 -42.21
N ILE A 573 16.52 0.42 -40.98
CA ILE A 573 16.26 1.82 -40.61
C ILE A 573 17.18 2.77 -41.42
N GLU A 574 18.46 2.42 -41.58
CA GLU A 574 19.42 3.23 -42.35
C GLU A 574 19.02 3.39 -43.82
N LYS A 575 18.42 2.35 -44.43
CA LYS A 575 17.95 2.34 -45.83
C LYS A 575 16.68 3.17 -46.07
N ILE A 576 15.93 3.53 -45.04
CA ILE A 576 14.73 4.36 -45.19
C ILE A 576 15.16 5.81 -45.43
N GLU A 577 14.58 6.52 -46.38
CA GLU A 577 14.88 7.94 -46.59
C GLU A 577 14.10 8.79 -45.56
N PHE A 578 14.76 9.18 -44.46
CA PHE A 578 14.15 9.90 -43.34
C PHE A 578 15.19 10.68 -42.52
N ASP A 579 14.74 11.63 -41.69
CA ASP A 579 15.58 12.43 -40.78
C ASP A 579 16.42 11.53 -39.85
N GLN A 580 17.75 11.72 -39.84
CA GLN A 580 18.67 10.88 -39.05
C GLN A 580 18.34 10.87 -37.55
N VAL A 581 17.95 12.01 -37.00
CA VAL A 581 17.53 12.18 -35.59
C VAL A 581 16.41 11.21 -35.19
N TYR A 582 15.44 10.97 -36.08
CA TYR A 582 14.31 10.07 -35.81
C TYR A 582 14.70 8.60 -36.01
N LYS A 583 15.59 8.31 -36.96
CA LYS A 583 16.18 6.98 -37.16
C LYS A 583 16.97 6.52 -35.93
N ASP A 584 17.83 7.38 -35.42
CA ASP A 584 18.66 7.12 -34.24
C ASP A 584 17.77 6.87 -33.02
N LYS A 585 16.77 7.74 -32.81
CA LYS A 585 15.78 7.56 -31.74
C LYS A 585 15.05 6.21 -31.82
N LEU A 586 14.58 5.81 -33.01
CA LEU A 586 13.89 4.52 -33.17
C LEU A 586 14.83 3.35 -32.88
N HIS A 587 16.03 3.37 -33.45
CA HIS A 587 17.03 2.32 -33.25
C HIS A 587 17.40 2.17 -31.78
N LEU A 588 17.71 3.28 -31.10
CA LEU A 588 18.08 3.28 -29.68
C LEU A 588 16.91 2.83 -28.80
N LEU A 589 15.67 3.22 -29.09
CA LEU A 589 14.52 2.75 -28.31
C LEU A 589 14.30 1.24 -28.47
N ILE A 590 14.44 0.70 -29.69
CA ILE A 590 14.40 -0.75 -29.91
C ILE A 590 15.56 -1.43 -29.18
N TYR A 591 16.75 -0.84 -29.18
CA TYR A 591 17.88 -1.39 -28.44
C TYR A 591 17.63 -1.39 -26.93
N LEU A 592 17.10 -0.30 -26.38
CA LEU A 592 16.68 -0.21 -24.99
C LEU A 592 15.63 -1.29 -24.65
N TYR A 593 14.63 -1.49 -25.52
CA TYR A 593 13.66 -2.59 -25.37
C TYR A 593 14.35 -3.94 -25.24
N LYS A 594 15.31 -4.25 -26.12
CA LYS A 594 16.03 -5.52 -26.13
C LYS A 594 16.81 -5.77 -24.84
N LEU A 595 17.49 -4.74 -24.35
CA LEU A 595 18.24 -4.83 -23.10
C LEU A 595 17.32 -5.00 -21.89
N GLU A 596 16.21 -4.25 -21.83
CA GLU A 596 15.20 -4.41 -20.78
C GLU A 596 14.52 -5.79 -20.87
N HIS A 597 14.27 -6.30 -22.07
CA HIS A 597 13.70 -7.63 -22.25
C HIS A 597 14.68 -8.74 -21.83
N GLN A 598 15.96 -8.63 -22.19
CA GLN A 598 17.03 -9.49 -21.67
C GLN A 598 17.10 -9.44 -20.14
N LYS A 599 16.95 -8.23 -19.56
CA LYS A 599 16.96 -7.99 -18.11
C LYS A 599 15.89 -8.76 -17.35
N TYR A 600 14.64 -8.65 -17.76
CA TYR A 600 13.52 -9.23 -17.01
C TYR A 600 13.12 -10.64 -17.45
N PHE A 601 13.44 -11.05 -18.67
CA PHE A 601 13.03 -12.35 -19.22
C PHE A 601 14.19 -13.33 -19.41
N GLY A 602 15.44 -12.89 -19.20
CA GLY A 602 16.62 -13.76 -19.26
C GLY A 602 16.86 -14.36 -20.64
N VAL A 603 16.40 -13.67 -21.69
CA VAL A 603 16.63 -14.05 -23.10
C VAL A 603 17.94 -13.39 -23.53
N LEU A 604 18.88 -14.20 -24.04
CA LEU A 604 20.10 -13.69 -24.65
C LEU A 604 19.76 -13.03 -25.99
N GLU A 605 19.53 -11.72 -25.98
CA GLU A 605 19.29 -10.93 -27.19
C GLU A 605 20.58 -10.34 -27.73
N ASP A 606 21.51 -9.94 -26.85
CA ASP A 606 22.82 -9.43 -27.22
C ASP A 606 23.95 -10.20 -26.51
N ILE A 607 24.63 -11.04 -27.30
CA ILE A 607 25.76 -11.86 -26.85
C ILE A 607 26.96 -11.00 -26.47
N ASN A 608 27.21 -9.89 -27.17
CA ASN A 608 28.36 -9.04 -26.87
C ASN A 608 28.16 -8.33 -25.53
N THR A 609 26.95 -7.82 -25.31
CA THR A 609 26.57 -7.18 -24.04
C THR A 609 26.66 -8.18 -22.88
N PHE A 610 26.27 -9.45 -23.08
CA PHE A 610 26.49 -10.52 -22.09
C PHE A 610 27.97 -10.72 -21.73
N PHE A 611 28.89 -10.70 -22.70
CA PHE A 611 30.32 -10.85 -22.39
C PHE A 611 30.95 -9.60 -21.75
N THR A 612 30.40 -8.41 -21.98
CA THR A 612 30.87 -7.20 -21.30
C THR A 612 30.39 -7.12 -19.85
N GLN A 613 29.38 -7.91 -19.47
CA GLN A 613 28.80 -7.93 -18.12
C GLN A 613 29.64 -8.72 -17.12
N TYR A 614 30.49 -9.64 -17.57
CA TYR A 614 31.21 -10.55 -16.68
C TYR A 614 32.71 -10.51 -16.95
N SER A 615 33.53 -10.53 -15.90
CA SER A 615 34.98 -10.53 -16.05
C SER A 615 35.53 -11.97 -16.16
N ALA A 616 36.60 -12.13 -16.92
CA ALA A 616 37.31 -13.42 -17.01
C ALA A 616 37.95 -13.86 -15.69
N ASP A 617 38.14 -12.91 -14.75
CA ASP A 617 38.64 -13.17 -13.40
C ASP A 617 37.57 -13.83 -12.53
N ASP A 618 36.29 -13.48 -12.72
CA ASP A 618 35.15 -14.09 -12.03
C ASP A 618 34.80 -15.47 -12.61
N PHE A 619 34.89 -15.60 -13.93
CA PHE A 619 34.56 -16.83 -14.66
C PHE A 619 35.62 -17.16 -15.73
N SER A 620 36.53 -18.06 -15.37
CA SER A 620 37.66 -18.48 -16.22
C SER A 620 37.26 -19.08 -17.57
N PHE A 621 36.01 -19.55 -17.72
CA PHE A 621 35.49 -20.11 -18.97
C PHE A 621 35.00 -19.05 -19.99
N LEU A 622 34.87 -17.77 -19.62
CA LEU A 622 34.30 -16.74 -20.50
C LEU A 622 35.04 -16.53 -21.82
N PRO A 623 36.40 -16.46 -21.86
CA PRO A 623 37.12 -16.29 -23.13
C PRO A 623 36.85 -17.46 -24.09
N GLU A 624 36.85 -18.69 -23.57
CA GLU A 624 36.58 -19.89 -24.35
C GLU A 624 35.12 -19.95 -24.81
N LEU A 625 34.17 -19.53 -23.96
CA LEU A 625 32.75 -19.46 -24.30
C LEU A 625 32.49 -18.51 -25.48
N LYS A 626 33.16 -17.35 -25.52
CA LYS A 626 33.03 -16.39 -26.62
C LYS A 626 33.48 -16.98 -27.95
N ASP A 627 34.65 -17.61 -27.98
CA ASP A 627 35.17 -18.27 -29.18
C ASP A 627 34.26 -19.43 -29.60
N LEU A 628 33.77 -20.21 -28.64
CA LEU A 628 32.90 -21.35 -28.89
C LEU A 628 31.55 -20.96 -29.49
N LEU A 629 30.92 -19.89 -29.00
CA LEU A 629 29.64 -19.40 -29.52
C LEU A 629 29.80 -18.75 -30.90
N LEU A 630 30.82 -17.91 -31.10
CA LEU A 630 31.02 -17.16 -32.34
C LEU A 630 31.58 -18.01 -33.49
N ASN A 631 32.35 -19.07 -33.18
CA ASN A 631 32.97 -19.89 -34.21
C ASN A 631 31.96 -20.84 -34.88
N LYS A 632 31.57 -20.52 -36.12
CA LYS A 632 30.63 -21.33 -36.92
C LYS A 632 31.20 -22.67 -37.41
N LYS A 633 32.50 -22.92 -37.28
CA LYS A 633 33.16 -24.16 -37.74
C LYS A 633 33.13 -25.29 -36.70
N ILE A 634 32.76 -25.00 -35.45
CA ILE A 634 32.66 -26.01 -34.40
C ILE A 634 31.30 -26.71 -34.52
N GLU A 635 31.32 -28.04 -34.52
CA GLU A 635 30.11 -28.88 -34.53
C GLU A 635 29.22 -28.59 -33.32
N ILE A 636 27.90 -28.59 -33.53
CA ILE A 636 26.91 -28.27 -32.50
C ILE A 636 27.04 -29.20 -31.29
N GLU A 637 27.31 -30.49 -31.50
CA GLU A 637 27.51 -31.48 -30.44
C GLU A 637 28.66 -31.09 -29.50
N LYS A 638 29.82 -30.73 -30.06
CA LYS A 638 30.98 -30.25 -29.28
C LYS A 638 30.68 -28.96 -28.52
N LYS A 639 29.85 -28.07 -29.07
CA LYS A 639 29.41 -26.87 -28.36
C LYS A 639 28.53 -27.24 -27.16
N LEU A 640 27.56 -28.12 -27.37
CA LEU A 640 26.64 -28.57 -26.34
C LEU A 640 27.38 -29.29 -25.20
N ASP A 641 28.32 -30.19 -25.52
CA ASP A 641 29.08 -30.93 -24.51
C ASP A 641 29.87 -30.00 -23.58
N LYS A 642 30.57 -29.00 -24.14
CA LYS A 642 31.30 -28.01 -23.35
C LYS A 642 30.36 -27.16 -22.49
N LEU A 643 29.25 -26.69 -23.06
CA LEU A 643 28.23 -25.92 -22.33
C LEU A 643 27.62 -26.74 -21.17
N LEU A 644 27.31 -28.00 -21.39
CA LEU A 644 26.77 -28.90 -20.37
C LEU A 644 27.79 -29.17 -19.26
N THR A 645 29.07 -29.28 -19.62
CA THR A 645 30.16 -29.44 -18.64
C THR A 645 30.26 -28.23 -17.73
N TRP A 646 30.28 -27.02 -18.28
CA TRP A 646 30.30 -25.78 -17.48
C TRP A 646 29.02 -25.59 -16.66
N LEU A 647 27.85 -25.90 -17.22
CA LEU A 647 26.59 -25.84 -16.47
C LEU A 647 26.58 -26.79 -15.28
N ASN A 648 27.17 -27.99 -15.43
CA ASN A 648 27.28 -28.95 -14.34
C ASN A 648 28.27 -28.48 -13.27
N ASP A 649 29.40 -27.90 -13.68
CA ASP A 649 30.39 -27.32 -12.76
C ASP A 649 29.80 -26.17 -11.93
N LEU A 650 29.13 -25.21 -12.57
CA LEU A 650 28.42 -24.12 -11.90
C LEU A 650 27.36 -24.64 -10.92
N LYS A 651 26.64 -25.70 -11.31
CA LYS A 651 25.60 -26.30 -10.46
C LYS A 651 26.19 -26.97 -9.23
N GLU A 652 27.14 -27.89 -9.39
CA GLU A 652 27.62 -28.73 -8.29
C GLU A 652 28.66 -28.02 -7.41
N ASN A 653 29.56 -27.24 -8.01
CA ASN A 653 30.71 -26.67 -7.28
C ASN A 653 30.46 -25.26 -6.76
N ILE A 654 29.53 -24.51 -7.35
CA ILE A 654 29.22 -23.13 -6.94
C ILE A 654 27.84 -23.07 -6.26
N ILE A 655 26.76 -23.37 -6.98
CA ILE A 655 25.39 -23.12 -6.48
C ILE A 655 24.97 -24.10 -5.39
N LEU A 656 25.26 -25.40 -5.55
CA LEU A 656 24.94 -26.44 -4.58
C LEU A 656 26.09 -26.73 -3.61
N SER A 657 27.09 -25.86 -3.58
CA SER A 657 28.24 -25.95 -2.68
C SER A 657 27.78 -25.92 -1.21
N SER A 658 28.50 -26.62 -0.35
CA SER A 658 28.31 -26.51 1.11
C SER A 658 28.89 -25.20 1.68
N LYS A 659 29.62 -24.41 0.86
CA LYS A 659 30.17 -23.13 1.27
C LYS A 659 29.04 -22.12 1.45
N ILE A 660 28.96 -21.52 2.64
CA ILE A 660 28.03 -20.44 2.94
C ILE A 660 28.69 -19.12 2.52
N PHE A 661 28.00 -18.36 1.67
CA PHE A 661 28.45 -17.04 1.24
C PHE A 661 27.82 -15.97 2.14
N THR A 662 28.64 -15.03 2.60
CA THR A 662 28.14 -13.85 3.31
C THR A 662 27.36 -12.97 2.33
N PRO A 663 26.18 -12.45 2.68
CA PRO A 663 25.50 -11.46 1.88
C PRO A 663 26.37 -10.21 1.75
N VAL A 664 26.96 -9.99 0.58
CA VAL A 664 27.76 -8.80 0.25
C VAL A 664 26.85 -7.75 -0.37
N GLU A 665 27.04 -6.49 0.01
CA GLU A 665 26.43 -5.33 -0.62
C GLU A 665 27.44 -4.77 -1.63
N GLU A 666 27.14 -4.90 -2.91
CA GLU A 666 27.78 -4.06 -3.93
C GLU A 666 26.69 -3.10 -4.41
N ILE A 667 26.82 -1.82 -4.03
CA ILE A 667 25.97 -0.71 -4.48
C ILE A 667 26.65 -0.07 -5.68
#